data_AF-A0A971IF03-F1
#
_entry.id   AF-A0A971IF03-F1
#
_cell.length_a   1.000
_cell.length_b   1.000
_cell.length_c   1.000
_cell.angle_alpha   90.00
_cell.angle_beta   90.00
_cell.angle_gamma   90.00
#
_symmetry.space_group_name_H-M   'P 1'
#
loop_
_entity.id
_entity.type
_entity.pdbx_description
1 polymer ?
#
loop_
_entity_poly.entity_id
_entity_poly.type
_entity_poly.pdbx_seq_one_letter_code
_entity_poly.pdbx_strand_id
1 'polypeptide(L)'
;MSTRLEHLRHVTALLVALALMTVGLLAVPARSYADPIQPAPLSHPQTTLVVLVDFNDIQMQKTDEFWRDRVFSLDVDSVNRYYNETTYGTHQFLPAAETYEVANDGVVHVTLARNHPDAGRDTWSVSGCVIDAVTAADPYVDFAAFDANGDGVLDTDELHLAVVLAGYEASDSRATRPSIWAHANLGGLSWQDCRPDGVQLTTYIAQGELISQEAGPNGIGTVAHELGHCLGLPDLYDTTGASIGLGTSSLMANGAGLSCGAAMDGSSPAHLDPWSLIQIGAREPQVVTEDATVILHGSNTPDYNIVKVPITDDGSQYFLLENRITEGYDRGLRDDRHRGGAASGVAIYHVDEWVIDVWDTAIYGTNRGVNSNYLRKAVDLEESDGPALDLPWDSPQGGDHYFYEGHHTVFGPETYPDTGAYVDTLTNGTTRPTGIRIVIEGESGDEQMKAHITFGSTATAEGFAGGDGSYARPYQIATKTQLDMVRRHSDAHFVLVDDLEFTGADFEAGGAFCNRGKGFRPLFGSGTFRGSFDGAGHSITGLRIDASGTADIYAGLFGTLQGTVKDLDLVEATVAATSTNGVSHAGGIAGRVQEGLLSGCSVSGSVTADWAGGIVGHARGTAIRGCRNRAAVESQALYVHGYAGGIVGEATRTTIWDCGNEGDVAVRCLREEGVRAGQTSRFSAGGIAGQLWGAGFAANIQRCFSTGGISTEKWEYDDDYWGSLCMSGGIVGWTRAGEPAAVMDCYNAGPVSAPTAAGGIVGYAADALTMSRCYSVAEDPTAPNDSGGGIAGIAHDGHADKITACFFLETPACPNGVHWWQSGEPPAQDPTTPCTDEEMQAQECYEGFDFDDVWVLAGASGYPYPQ
;
A
#
# COMPACT_ATOMS: atom_id res chain seq x y z
N MET A 1 34.93 -38.96 -35.93
CA MET A 1 34.60 -37.52 -35.76
C MET A 1 33.65 -36.97 -36.84
N SER A 2 33.40 -37.69 -37.95
CA SER A 2 32.47 -37.23 -39.01
C SER A 2 30.99 -37.63 -38.79
N THR A 3 30.70 -38.66 -37.99
CA THR A 3 29.34 -39.22 -37.86
C THR A 3 28.53 -38.67 -36.68
N ARG A 4 29.13 -37.89 -35.76
CA ARG A 4 28.41 -37.21 -34.67
C ARG A 4 27.95 -35.79 -35.02
N LEU A 5 28.54 -35.15 -36.04
CA LEU A 5 28.12 -33.82 -36.49
C LEU A 5 26.88 -33.87 -37.43
N GLU A 6 26.72 -34.95 -38.21
CA GLU A 6 25.56 -35.12 -39.09
C GLU A 6 24.28 -35.47 -38.31
N HIS A 7 24.41 -36.18 -37.18
CA HIS A 7 23.29 -36.50 -36.32
C HIS A 7 22.78 -35.26 -35.54
N LEU A 8 23.66 -34.35 -35.13
CA LEU A 8 23.25 -33.09 -34.52
C LEU A 8 22.50 -32.21 -35.53
N ARG A 9 22.99 -32.10 -36.77
CA ARG A 9 22.32 -31.31 -37.83
C ARG A 9 20.94 -31.84 -38.21
N HIS A 10 20.73 -33.16 -38.21
CA HIS A 10 19.41 -33.75 -38.46
C HIS A 10 18.43 -33.53 -37.30
N VAL A 11 18.89 -33.55 -36.06
CA VAL A 11 18.02 -33.32 -34.88
C VAL A 11 17.65 -31.84 -34.76
N THR A 12 18.56 -30.91 -35.09
CA THR A 12 18.24 -29.46 -35.11
C THR A 12 17.31 -29.10 -36.28
N ALA A 13 17.46 -29.74 -37.46
CA ALA A 13 16.55 -29.54 -38.58
C ALA A 13 15.14 -30.13 -38.33
N LEU A 14 15.05 -31.25 -37.60
CA LEU A 14 13.75 -31.84 -37.24
C LEU A 14 13.03 -31.03 -36.15
N LEU A 15 13.75 -30.43 -35.20
CA LEU A 15 13.18 -29.53 -34.18
C LEU A 15 12.73 -28.18 -34.78
N VAL A 16 13.45 -27.65 -35.76
CA VAL A 16 13.04 -26.44 -36.50
C VAL A 16 11.86 -26.73 -37.44
N ALA A 17 11.80 -27.91 -38.05
CA ALA A 17 10.64 -28.34 -38.86
C ALA A 17 9.39 -28.65 -38.00
N LEU A 18 9.55 -29.17 -36.78
CA LEU A 18 8.42 -29.38 -35.86
C LEU A 18 7.89 -28.06 -35.28
N ALA A 19 8.75 -27.06 -35.09
CA ALA A 19 8.34 -25.71 -34.72
C ALA A 19 7.68 -24.92 -35.87
N LEU A 20 8.01 -25.24 -37.13
CA LEU A 20 7.41 -24.63 -38.31
C LEU A 20 6.14 -25.33 -38.82
N MET A 21 5.86 -26.56 -38.40
CA MET A 21 4.64 -27.30 -38.82
C MET A 21 3.45 -27.17 -37.87
N THR A 22 3.59 -26.52 -36.71
CA THR A 22 2.45 -26.17 -35.84
C THR A 22 1.80 -24.82 -36.17
N VAL A 23 2.26 -24.11 -37.22
CA VAL A 23 1.74 -22.80 -37.64
C VAL A 23 0.95 -22.88 -38.97
N GLY A 24 0.73 -24.07 -39.52
CA GLY A 24 0.06 -24.25 -40.82
C GLY A 24 -1.21 -25.09 -40.77
N LEU A 25 -2.37 -24.43 -40.89
CA LEU A 25 -3.71 -24.96 -41.20
C LEU A 25 -4.47 -25.69 -40.08
N LEU A 26 -5.32 -24.94 -39.38
CA LEU A 26 -6.79 -24.98 -39.56
C LEU A 26 -7.36 -23.70 -38.93
N ALA A 27 -7.03 -22.55 -39.52
CA ALA A 27 -7.80 -21.33 -39.30
C ALA A 27 -9.12 -21.47 -40.06
N VAL A 28 -10.15 -21.93 -39.35
CA VAL A 28 -11.51 -21.38 -39.56
C VAL A 28 -11.33 -19.87 -39.45
N PRO A 29 -11.91 -19.02 -40.34
CA PRO A 29 -11.70 -17.59 -40.24
C PRO A 29 -12.29 -17.14 -38.89
N ALA A 30 -11.42 -16.93 -37.91
CA ALA A 30 -11.74 -16.01 -36.84
C ALA A 30 -11.97 -14.68 -37.55
N ARG A 31 -13.19 -14.15 -37.45
CA ARG A 31 -13.45 -12.74 -37.76
C ARG A 31 -12.32 -11.96 -37.08
N SER A 32 -11.56 -11.22 -37.88
CA SER A 32 -10.61 -10.25 -37.37
C SER A 32 -11.39 -9.35 -36.41
N TYR A 33 -11.06 -9.45 -35.12
CA TYR A 33 -11.30 -8.33 -34.22
C TYR A 33 -10.51 -7.16 -34.81
N ALA A 34 -11.18 -6.02 -34.95
CA ALA A 34 -10.62 -4.79 -35.47
C ALA A 34 -9.31 -4.45 -34.74
N ASP A 35 -8.38 -3.80 -35.45
CA ASP A 35 -7.20 -3.20 -34.86
C ASP A 35 -7.61 -2.24 -33.71
N PRO A 36 -6.80 -2.06 -32.66
CA PRO A 36 -7.11 -1.11 -31.60
C PRO A 36 -7.34 0.28 -32.19
N ILE A 37 -8.43 0.95 -31.77
CA ILE A 37 -8.76 2.31 -32.17
C ILE A 37 -7.59 3.20 -31.75
N GLN A 38 -6.79 3.64 -32.72
CA GLN A 38 -5.73 4.60 -32.48
C GLN A 38 -6.37 5.95 -32.13
N PRO A 39 -5.79 6.75 -31.20
CA PRO A 39 -6.25 8.11 -30.95
C PRO A 39 -6.35 8.84 -32.28
N ALA A 40 -7.50 9.43 -32.60
CA ALA A 40 -7.68 10.19 -33.82
C ALA A 40 -6.85 11.46 -33.68
N PRO A 41 -5.67 11.57 -34.31
CA PRO A 41 -4.92 12.82 -34.22
C PRO A 41 -5.77 13.87 -34.91
N LEU A 42 -5.76 15.12 -34.42
CA LEU A 42 -6.47 16.27 -35.01
C LEU A 42 -6.14 16.53 -36.51
N SER A 43 -5.27 15.71 -37.10
CA SER A 43 -5.02 15.52 -38.52
C SER A 43 -6.25 15.32 -39.43
N HIS A 44 -7.40 14.87 -38.91
CA HIS A 44 -8.64 14.69 -39.67
C HIS A 44 -9.79 15.58 -39.14
N PRO A 45 -10.72 16.02 -40.02
CA PRO A 45 -11.90 16.76 -39.58
C PRO A 45 -12.77 15.94 -38.63
N GLN A 46 -13.09 16.49 -37.47
CA GLN A 46 -13.89 15.81 -36.45
C GLN A 46 -15.38 16.09 -36.69
N THR A 47 -15.97 15.39 -37.64
CA THR A 47 -17.37 15.55 -38.03
C THR A 47 -18.29 14.97 -36.95
N THR A 48 -19.34 15.68 -36.56
CA THR A 48 -20.23 15.28 -35.47
C THR A 48 -21.69 15.44 -35.87
N LEU A 49 -22.47 14.39 -35.62
CA LEU A 49 -23.92 14.38 -35.73
C LEU A 49 -24.55 14.35 -34.34
N VAL A 50 -25.41 15.32 -34.04
CA VAL A 50 -26.20 15.36 -32.80
C VAL A 50 -27.60 14.81 -33.07
N VAL A 51 -27.97 13.72 -32.41
CA VAL A 51 -29.30 13.12 -32.52
C VAL A 51 -30.09 13.36 -31.24
N LEU A 52 -31.14 14.17 -31.31
CA LEU A 52 -32.05 14.44 -30.20
C LEU A 52 -33.19 13.41 -30.21
N VAL A 53 -33.56 12.89 -29.05
CA VAL A 53 -34.47 11.74 -28.96
C VAL A 53 -35.63 12.00 -28.01
N ASP A 54 -36.84 12.00 -28.57
CA ASP A 54 -38.11 11.99 -27.85
C ASP A 54 -38.64 10.57 -27.65
N PHE A 55 -39.39 10.37 -26.56
CA PHE A 55 -40.04 9.11 -26.18
C PHE A 55 -41.54 9.29 -25.93
N ASN A 56 -42.31 8.21 -25.99
CA ASN A 56 -43.76 8.25 -25.75
C ASN A 56 -44.16 8.92 -24.41
N ASP A 57 -43.32 8.80 -23.38
CA ASP A 57 -43.57 9.25 -22.01
C ASP A 57 -42.78 10.50 -21.60
N ILE A 58 -41.80 10.94 -22.40
CA ILE A 58 -41.01 12.14 -22.12
C ILE A 58 -40.47 12.76 -23.41
N GLN A 59 -40.44 14.09 -23.45
CA GLN A 59 -40.08 14.89 -24.63
C GLN A 59 -38.98 15.89 -24.25
N MET A 60 -38.15 16.26 -25.24
CA MET A 60 -37.20 17.37 -25.16
C MET A 60 -37.87 18.64 -24.65
N GLN A 61 -37.16 19.35 -23.78
CA GLN A 61 -37.55 20.68 -23.31
C GLN A 61 -36.74 21.80 -23.98
N LYS A 62 -35.54 21.49 -24.48
CA LYS A 62 -34.65 22.39 -25.22
C LYS A 62 -34.83 22.21 -26.72
N THR A 63 -34.58 23.28 -27.44
CA THR A 63 -34.75 23.33 -28.89
C THR A 63 -33.53 22.77 -29.61
N ASP A 64 -33.70 22.38 -30.87
CA ASP A 64 -32.62 21.93 -31.74
C ASP A 64 -31.52 22.98 -31.86
N GLU A 65 -31.90 24.25 -32.02
CA GLU A 65 -30.99 25.40 -32.00
C GLU A 65 -30.16 25.50 -30.71
N PHE A 66 -30.73 25.14 -29.55
CA PHE A 66 -29.98 25.14 -28.30
C PHE A 66 -28.86 24.10 -28.35
N TRP A 67 -29.15 22.88 -28.81
CA TRP A 67 -28.16 21.81 -28.89
C TRP A 67 -27.13 22.04 -30.00
N ARG A 68 -27.56 22.59 -31.14
CA ARG A 68 -26.66 23.06 -32.21
C ARG A 68 -25.66 24.07 -31.66
N ASP A 69 -26.12 25.13 -31.01
CA ASP A 69 -25.25 26.19 -30.49
C ASP A 69 -24.38 25.65 -29.34
N ARG A 70 -24.91 24.74 -28.54
CA ARG A 70 -24.20 24.09 -27.43
C ARG A 70 -22.99 23.28 -27.88
N VAL A 71 -23.03 22.68 -29.07
CA VAL A 71 -21.92 21.89 -29.61
C VAL A 71 -21.06 22.72 -30.57
N PHE A 72 -21.67 23.44 -31.52
CA PHE A 72 -20.95 23.97 -32.67
C PHE A 72 -20.58 25.46 -32.61
N SER A 73 -21.24 26.27 -31.77
CA SER A 73 -21.04 27.73 -31.76
C SER A 73 -19.66 28.14 -31.22
N LEU A 74 -19.19 29.32 -31.57
CA LEU A 74 -18.04 30.00 -30.92
C LEU A 74 -18.46 31.27 -30.16
N ASP A 75 -19.72 31.71 -30.35
CA ASP A 75 -20.23 32.98 -29.81
C ASP A 75 -20.88 32.81 -28.43
N VAL A 76 -21.20 31.58 -28.04
CA VAL A 76 -21.77 31.21 -26.73
C VAL A 76 -20.90 30.18 -26.03
N ASP A 77 -21.21 29.86 -24.77
CA ASP A 77 -20.50 28.80 -24.05
C ASP A 77 -20.88 27.41 -24.61
N SER A 78 -19.95 26.81 -25.32
CA SER A 78 -20.17 25.62 -26.14
C SER A 78 -18.97 24.66 -26.15
N VAL A 79 -19.28 23.44 -26.57
CA VAL A 79 -18.47 22.53 -27.40
C VAL A 79 -17.15 23.10 -27.93
N ASN A 80 -17.31 23.70 -29.10
CA ASN A 80 -16.25 24.30 -29.90
C ASN A 80 -15.56 25.47 -29.22
N ARG A 81 -16.25 26.28 -28.42
CA ARG A 81 -15.59 27.39 -27.73
C ARG A 81 -14.60 26.88 -26.70
N TYR A 82 -14.98 25.85 -25.94
CA TYR A 82 -14.10 25.16 -25.00
C TYR A 82 -12.89 24.55 -25.72
N TYR A 83 -13.11 23.70 -26.73
CA TYR A 83 -12.01 23.06 -27.45
C TYR A 83 -11.12 24.09 -28.18
N ASN A 84 -11.68 25.15 -28.73
CA ASN A 84 -10.91 26.24 -29.33
C ASN A 84 -10.02 26.95 -28.30
N GLU A 85 -10.47 27.11 -27.05
CA GLU A 85 -9.64 27.68 -25.98
C GLU A 85 -8.54 26.71 -25.55
N THR A 86 -8.89 25.48 -25.13
CA THR A 86 -7.91 24.54 -24.56
C THR A 86 -6.92 23.98 -25.58
N THR A 87 -7.29 23.91 -26.87
CA THR A 87 -6.39 23.49 -27.96
C THR A 87 -5.76 24.67 -28.69
N TYR A 88 -5.97 25.92 -28.24
CA TYR A 88 -5.40 27.12 -28.86
C TYR A 88 -5.77 27.28 -30.35
N GLY A 89 -7.01 26.95 -30.66
CA GLY A 89 -7.60 27.10 -32.00
C GLY A 89 -7.22 26.00 -32.99
N THR A 90 -6.58 24.92 -32.56
CA THR A 90 -6.23 23.81 -33.45
C THR A 90 -7.38 22.82 -33.66
N HIS A 91 -8.45 22.89 -32.86
CA HIS A 91 -9.56 21.95 -32.95
C HIS A 91 -10.95 22.57 -32.77
N GLN A 92 -11.89 22.10 -33.60
CA GLN A 92 -13.33 22.30 -33.52
C GLN A 92 -14.05 21.05 -34.08
N PHE A 93 -15.19 20.70 -33.52
CA PHE A 93 -16.13 19.74 -34.09
C PHE A 93 -16.94 20.38 -35.21
N LEU A 94 -17.13 19.65 -36.30
CA LEU A 94 -17.82 20.14 -37.49
C LEU A 94 -19.22 19.51 -37.60
N PRO A 95 -20.26 20.28 -37.96
CA PRO A 95 -21.60 19.71 -38.13
C PRO A 95 -21.62 18.71 -39.29
N ALA A 96 -22.22 17.54 -39.05
CA ALA A 96 -22.46 16.53 -40.07
C ALA A 96 -23.41 17.05 -41.16
N ALA A 97 -23.20 16.56 -42.39
CA ALA A 97 -24.10 16.84 -43.49
C ALA A 97 -25.41 16.05 -43.32
N GLU A 98 -26.54 16.76 -43.34
CA GLU A 98 -27.87 16.18 -43.08
C GLU A 98 -28.98 17.04 -43.74
N THR A 99 -30.24 16.60 -43.68
CA THR A 99 -31.38 17.23 -44.38
C THR A 99 -32.64 17.49 -43.53
N TYR A 100 -32.59 17.19 -42.24
CA TYR A 100 -33.63 17.41 -41.23
C TYR A 100 -33.79 18.91 -40.93
N GLU A 101 -34.97 19.46 -41.26
CA GLU A 101 -35.39 20.86 -41.08
C GLU A 101 -34.41 21.95 -41.58
N VAL A 102 -33.25 22.12 -40.93
CA VAL A 102 -32.17 23.06 -41.27
C VAL A 102 -30.93 22.30 -41.76
N ALA A 103 -30.88 22.03 -43.06
CA ALA A 103 -29.84 21.20 -43.66
C ALA A 103 -28.39 21.61 -43.31
N ASN A 104 -27.61 20.62 -42.88
CA ASN A 104 -26.19 20.66 -42.54
C ASN A 104 -25.85 21.53 -41.32
N ASP A 105 -26.78 21.63 -40.37
CA ASP A 105 -26.47 22.20 -39.06
C ASP A 105 -26.02 21.16 -38.02
N GLY A 106 -25.99 19.88 -38.44
CA GLY A 106 -25.47 18.76 -37.66
C GLY A 106 -26.44 18.23 -36.61
N VAL A 107 -27.71 18.64 -36.63
CA VAL A 107 -28.72 18.20 -35.65
C VAL A 107 -29.88 17.48 -36.33
N VAL A 108 -30.27 16.32 -35.79
CA VAL A 108 -31.46 15.58 -36.21
C VAL A 108 -32.30 15.26 -34.98
N HIS A 109 -33.59 15.63 -34.98
CA HIS A 109 -34.51 15.33 -33.86
C HIS A 109 -35.53 14.26 -34.26
N VAL A 110 -35.52 13.14 -33.53
CA VAL A 110 -36.38 11.98 -33.78
C VAL A 110 -37.29 11.67 -32.60
N THR A 111 -38.44 11.04 -32.88
CA THR A 111 -39.34 10.50 -31.86
C THR A 111 -39.39 8.99 -31.97
N LEU A 112 -39.04 8.29 -30.89
CA LEU A 112 -39.10 6.83 -30.85
C LEU A 112 -40.45 6.35 -30.30
N ALA A 113 -41.01 5.33 -30.94
CA ALA A 113 -42.27 4.70 -30.54
C ALA A 113 -42.10 3.75 -29.33
N ARG A 114 -41.34 4.20 -28.32
CA ARG A 114 -41.06 3.48 -27.07
C ARG A 114 -40.99 4.46 -25.90
N ASN A 115 -41.06 3.92 -24.68
CA ASN A 115 -40.82 4.69 -23.47
C ASN A 115 -39.32 4.84 -23.21
N HIS A 116 -38.95 5.88 -22.47
CA HIS A 116 -37.57 6.14 -22.06
C HIS A 116 -36.99 4.93 -21.30
N PRO A 117 -35.71 4.55 -21.53
CA PRO A 117 -35.12 3.36 -20.94
C PRO A 117 -34.99 3.41 -19.40
N ASP A 118 -34.92 4.61 -18.82
CA ASP A 118 -34.72 4.87 -17.37
C ASP A 118 -33.58 4.05 -16.74
N ALA A 119 -32.49 3.93 -17.50
CA ALA A 119 -31.39 3.04 -17.18
C ALA A 119 -30.57 3.50 -15.97
N GLY A 120 -30.68 4.76 -15.55
CA GLY A 120 -29.85 5.32 -14.48
C GLY A 120 -28.37 5.13 -14.82
N ARG A 121 -27.62 4.41 -13.98
CA ARG A 121 -26.18 4.11 -14.18
C ARG A 121 -25.89 2.94 -15.13
N ASP A 122 -26.91 2.22 -15.61
CA ASP A 122 -26.72 1.08 -16.52
C ASP A 122 -26.59 1.56 -17.98
N THR A 123 -25.37 1.81 -18.41
CA THR A 123 -25.07 2.30 -19.77
C THR A 123 -25.40 1.27 -20.85
N TRP A 124 -25.32 -0.03 -20.54
CA TRP A 124 -25.56 -1.10 -21.52
C TRP A 124 -27.00 -1.06 -22.08
N SER A 125 -27.98 -0.82 -21.20
CA SER A 125 -29.40 -0.76 -21.55
C SER A 125 -29.78 0.42 -22.46
N VAL A 126 -28.88 1.39 -22.67
CA VAL A 126 -29.08 2.55 -23.55
C VAL A 126 -28.81 2.20 -25.03
N SER A 127 -27.92 1.26 -25.31
CA SER A 127 -27.46 0.92 -26.67
C SER A 127 -28.61 0.65 -27.66
N GLY A 128 -29.62 -0.10 -27.25
CA GLY A 128 -30.77 -0.41 -28.11
C GLY A 128 -31.62 0.83 -28.45
N CYS A 129 -31.64 1.83 -27.58
CA CYS A 129 -32.29 3.11 -27.85
C CYS A 129 -31.51 3.93 -28.88
N VAL A 130 -30.17 3.92 -28.80
CA VAL A 130 -29.31 4.61 -29.76
C VAL A 130 -29.48 4.02 -31.15
N ILE A 131 -29.54 2.70 -31.28
CA ILE A 131 -29.81 2.03 -32.56
C ILE A 131 -31.15 2.47 -33.15
N ASP A 132 -32.21 2.51 -32.34
CA ASP A 132 -33.53 2.97 -32.78
C ASP A 132 -33.49 4.44 -33.23
N ALA A 133 -32.74 5.30 -32.52
CA ALA A 133 -32.56 6.71 -32.85
C ALA A 133 -31.82 6.92 -34.17
N VAL A 134 -30.72 6.20 -34.38
CA VAL A 134 -29.95 6.23 -35.65
C VAL A 134 -30.82 5.73 -36.80
N THR A 135 -31.57 4.64 -36.61
CA THR A 135 -32.50 4.11 -37.62
C THR A 135 -33.59 5.13 -37.98
N ALA A 136 -34.05 5.91 -37.01
CA ALA A 136 -35.01 6.98 -37.25
C ALA A 136 -34.39 8.22 -37.91
N ALA A 137 -33.09 8.43 -37.75
CA ALA A 137 -32.33 9.53 -38.36
C ALA A 137 -31.86 9.23 -39.81
N ASP A 138 -31.68 7.94 -40.16
CA ASP A 138 -31.28 7.41 -41.48
C ASP A 138 -32.00 8.06 -42.69
N PRO A 139 -33.30 8.38 -42.66
CA PRO A 139 -33.95 9.08 -43.78
C PRO A 139 -33.41 10.50 -44.07
N TYR A 140 -32.69 11.10 -43.13
CA TYR A 140 -32.19 12.48 -43.21
C TYR A 140 -30.67 12.57 -43.37
N VAL A 141 -29.95 11.49 -43.07
CA VAL A 141 -28.49 11.42 -43.02
C VAL A 141 -28.03 10.26 -43.89
N ASP A 142 -27.17 10.53 -44.88
CA ASP A 142 -26.50 9.49 -45.66
C ASP A 142 -25.26 9.02 -44.88
N PHE A 143 -25.41 7.97 -44.07
CA PHE A 143 -24.33 7.50 -43.21
C PHE A 143 -23.15 6.95 -44.00
N ALA A 144 -23.40 6.37 -45.17
CA ALA A 144 -22.37 5.85 -46.05
C ALA A 144 -21.48 6.96 -46.66
N ALA A 145 -21.92 8.22 -46.63
CA ALA A 145 -21.11 9.34 -47.09
C ALA A 145 -19.95 9.68 -46.12
N PHE A 146 -19.99 9.20 -44.88
CA PHE A 146 -18.95 9.46 -43.88
C PHE A 146 -17.87 8.37 -43.83
N ASP A 147 -18.12 7.17 -44.37
CA ASP A 147 -17.14 6.08 -44.53
C ASP A 147 -16.11 6.47 -45.60
N ALA A 148 -15.15 7.29 -45.19
CA ALA A 148 -14.16 7.93 -46.04
C ALA A 148 -13.11 6.91 -46.52
N ASN A 149 -12.83 5.89 -45.70
CA ASN A 149 -11.86 4.86 -46.01
C ASN A 149 -12.46 3.70 -46.85
N GLY A 150 -13.80 3.56 -46.86
CA GLY A 150 -14.57 2.61 -47.66
C GLY A 150 -14.54 1.17 -47.14
N ASP A 151 -14.26 0.97 -45.85
CA ASP A 151 -14.16 -0.35 -45.24
C ASP A 151 -15.50 -0.90 -44.71
N GLY A 152 -16.56 -0.09 -44.79
CA GLY A 152 -17.91 -0.44 -44.38
C GLY A 152 -18.15 -0.30 -42.87
N VAL A 153 -17.29 0.42 -42.17
CA VAL A 153 -17.36 0.74 -40.74
C VAL A 153 -17.22 2.25 -40.59
N LEU A 154 -18.03 2.86 -39.71
CA LEU A 154 -17.83 4.25 -39.32
C LEU A 154 -16.98 4.27 -38.07
N ASP A 155 -15.74 4.73 -38.22
CA ASP A 155 -14.77 4.91 -37.15
C ASP A 155 -14.87 6.28 -36.49
N THR A 156 -14.23 6.44 -35.33
CA THR A 156 -14.22 7.70 -34.58
C THR A 156 -13.51 8.83 -35.31
N ASP A 157 -12.64 8.56 -36.29
CA ASP A 157 -12.02 9.60 -37.11
C ASP A 157 -12.87 10.03 -38.33
N GLU A 158 -14.03 9.40 -38.54
CA GLU A 158 -14.94 9.66 -39.66
C GLU A 158 -16.23 10.39 -39.23
N LEU A 159 -16.93 9.86 -38.23
CA LEU A 159 -18.17 10.45 -37.71
C LEU A 159 -18.33 10.21 -36.21
N HIS A 160 -18.43 11.29 -35.45
CA HIS A 160 -18.85 11.28 -34.04
C HIS A 160 -20.36 11.31 -33.93
N LEU A 161 -20.95 10.34 -33.24
CA LEU A 161 -22.38 10.34 -32.96
C LEU A 161 -22.67 10.77 -31.53
N ALA A 162 -23.35 11.91 -31.36
CA ALA A 162 -23.77 12.44 -30.06
C ALA A 162 -25.28 12.34 -29.88
N VAL A 163 -25.74 11.44 -29.00
CA VAL A 163 -27.16 11.19 -28.79
C VAL A 163 -27.63 11.83 -27.48
N VAL A 164 -28.67 12.66 -27.55
CA VAL A 164 -29.27 13.31 -26.38
C VAL A 164 -30.67 12.75 -26.16
N LEU A 165 -30.90 12.15 -24.99
CA LEU A 165 -32.18 11.52 -24.64
C LEU A 165 -33.04 12.45 -23.77
N ALA A 166 -34.33 12.51 -24.07
CA ALA A 166 -35.30 13.25 -23.27
C ALA A 166 -35.43 12.70 -21.87
N GLY A 167 -35.20 13.55 -20.87
CA GLY A 167 -35.16 13.14 -19.49
C GLY A 167 -33.95 13.70 -18.78
N TYR A 168 -33.46 12.95 -17.80
CA TYR A 168 -32.49 13.49 -16.86
C TYR A 168 -31.14 12.78 -16.90
N GLU A 169 -30.09 13.51 -16.49
CA GLU A 169 -28.70 13.07 -16.44
C GLU A 169 -28.36 12.50 -15.07
N ALA A 170 -28.05 11.20 -15.00
CA ALA A 170 -27.89 10.44 -13.77
C ALA A 170 -26.53 10.64 -13.07
N SER A 171 -25.56 11.28 -13.73
CA SER A 171 -24.26 11.64 -13.13
C SER A 171 -24.38 12.68 -12.01
N ASP A 172 -25.50 13.39 -11.92
CA ASP A 172 -25.77 14.34 -10.84
C ASP A 172 -26.63 13.74 -9.71
N SER A 173 -26.26 14.02 -8.46
CA SER A 173 -27.03 13.56 -7.29
C SER A 173 -28.46 14.14 -7.18
N ARG A 174 -28.76 15.23 -7.88
CA ARG A 174 -30.08 15.88 -7.94
C ARG A 174 -30.96 15.30 -9.06
N ALA A 175 -30.44 14.35 -9.84
CA ALA A 175 -31.14 13.76 -10.97
C ALA A 175 -32.50 13.17 -10.59
N THR A 176 -33.51 13.49 -11.39
CA THR A 176 -34.83 12.85 -11.32
C THR A 176 -34.95 11.70 -12.33
N ARG A 177 -36.08 10.99 -12.34
CA ARG A 177 -36.36 9.91 -13.31
C ARG A 177 -37.45 10.34 -14.30
N PRO A 178 -37.42 9.87 -15.55
CA PRO A 178 -36.52 8.83 -16.05
C PRO A 178 -35.15 9.39 -16.47
N SER A 179 -34.06 8.64 -16.23
CA SER A 179 -32.68 9.13 -16.45
C SER A 179 -31.73 8.12 -17.09
N ILE A 180 -30.66 8.64 -17.69
CA ILE A 180 -29.48 7.88 -18.12
C ILE A 180 -28.22 8.57 -17.64
N TRP A 181 -27.13 7.82 -17.49
CA TRP A 181 -25.81 8.32 -17.15
C TRP A 181 -25.05 8.61 -18.45
N ALA A 182 -24.46 9.80 -18.56
CA ALA A 182 -23.65 10.18 -19.71
C ALA A 182 -22.47 9.21 -19.91
N HIS A 183 -22.26 8.72 -21.14
CA HIS A 183 -21.19 7.78 -21.43
C HIS A 183 -20.83 7.76 -22.91
N ALA A 184 -19.56 7.45 -23.19
CA ALA A 184 -19.07 7.01 -24.48
C ALA A 184 -19.09 5.48 -24.56
N ASN A 185 -19.51 4.97 -25.71
CA ASN A 185 -19.44 3.55 -26.04
C ASN A 185 -18.53 3.40 -27.26
N LEU A 186 -17.26 3.07 -27.01
CA LEU A 186 -16.25 2.91 -28.05
C LEU A 186 -16.12 1.42 -28.43
N GLY A 187 -16.85 0.97 -29.45
CA GLY A 187 -16.75 -0.39 -30.03
C GLY A 187 -17.88 -1.36 -29.65
N GLY A 188 -18.82 -0.97 -28.78
CA GLY A 188 -19.86 -1.86 -28.23
C GLY A 188 -21.09 -2.08 -29.10
N LEU A 189 -21.22 -1.41 -30.26
CA LEU A 189 -22.30 -1.68 -31.22
C LEU A 189 -21.94 -2.74 -32.28
N SER A 190 -20.67 -3.16 -32.34
CA SER A 190 -20.16 -4.13 -33.32
C SER A 190 -20.90 -5.48 -33.32
N TRP A 191 -21.49 -5.87 -32.19
CA TRP A 191 -22.24 -7.13 -32.01
C TRP A 191 -23.73 -7.06 -32.36
N GLN A 192 -24.28 -5.86 -32.56
CA GLN A 192 -25.73 -5.63 -32.70
C GLN A 192 -26.18 -5.43 -34.16
N ASP A 193 -25.24 -5.51 -35.13
CA ASP A 193 -25.47 -5.43 -36.59
C ASP A 193 -26.32 -4.22 -37.05
N CYS A 194 -26.14 -3.07 -36.38
CA CYS A 194 -26.71 -1.80 -36.81
C CYS A 194 -25.94 -1.26 -38.02
N ARG A 195 -26.60 -1.19 -39.18
CA ARG A 195 -25.99 -0.80 -40.46
C ARG A 195 -26.82 0.22 -41.23
N PRO A 196 -26.95 1.48 -40.75
CA PRO A 196 -27.56 2.55 -41.55
C PRO A 196 -26.79 2.70 -42.87
N ASP A 197 -27.51 2.83 -43.99
CA ASP A 197 -26.96 2.87 -45.35
C ASP A 197 -25.90 1.79 -45.71
N GLY A 198 -25.88 0.67 -44.98
CA GLY A 198 -24.93 -0.43 -45.20
C GLY A 198 -23.57 -0.30 -44.49
N VAL A 199 -23.30 0.81 -43.79
CA VAL A 199 -22.08 1.02 -43.00
C VAL A 199 -22.31 0.72 -41.53
N GLN A 200 -21.33 0.12 -40.85
CA GLN A 200 -21.47 -0.28 -39.45
C GLN A 200 -21.12 0.84 -38.49
N LEU A 201 -22.08 1.24 -37.66
CA LEU A 201 -21.80 2.14 -36.54
C LEU A 201 -21.08 1.38 -35.42
N THR A 202 -19.95 1.91 -34.94
CA THR A 202 -19.15 1.27 -33.89
C THR A 202 -19.16 2.03 -32.58
N THR A 203 -19.30 3.36 -32.64
CA THR A 203 -19.20 4.23 -31.47
C THR A 203 -20.34 5.22 -31.35
N TYR A 204 -20.61 5.68 -30.14
CA TYR A 204 -21.52 6.79 -29.85
C TYR A 204 -21.23 7.37 -28.47
N ILE A 205 -21.66 8.60 -28.23
CA ILE A 205 -21.87 9.16 -26.89
C ILE A 205 -23.36 9.33 -26.63
N ALA A 206 -23.79 9.12 -25.40
CA ALA A 206 -25.17 9.34 -24.99
C ALA A 206 -25.23 10.11 -23.68
N GLN A 207 -26.20 11.01 -23.54
CA GLN A 207 -26.43 11.77 -22.30
C GLN A 207 -27.91 12.10 -22.07
N GLY A 208 -28.27 12.39 -20.83
CA GLY A 208 -29.57 12.98 -20.49
C GLY A 208 -29.61 14.48 -20.78
N GLU A 209 -30.80 14.98 -21.13
CA GLU A 209 -30.99 16.40 -21.46
C GLU A 209 -30.80 17.36 -20.27
N LEU A 210 -31.35 17.00 -19.10
CA LEU A 210 -31.48 17.89 -17.95
C LEU A 210 -30.87 17.30 -16.68
N ILE A 211 -30.28 18.11 -15.80
CA ILE A 211 -29.93 17.65 -14.45
C ILE A 211 -31.21 17.43 -13.64
N SER A 212 -32.07 18.44 -13.60
CA SER A 212 -33.41 18.38 -13.00
C SER A 212 -34.27 19.51 -13.58
N GLN A 213 -35.58 19.51 -13.30
CA GLN A 213 -36.44 20.63 -13.74
C GLN A 213 -36.03 21.97 -13.13
N GLU A 214 -35.48 21.95 -11.91
CA GLU A 214 -35.07 23.16 -11.20
C GLU A 214 -33.66 23.61 -11.60
N ALA A 215 -32.75 22.66 -11.86
CA ALA A 215 -31.36 22.93 -12.25
C ALA A 215 -31.21 23.27 -13.75
N GLY A 216 -32.12 22.76 -14.59
CA GLY A 216 -32.06 22.96 -16.04
C GLY A 216 -31.09 21.99 -16.75
N PRO A 217 -30.60 22.35 -17.96
CA PRO A 217 -29.71 21.50 -18.74
C PRO A 217 -28.33 21.39 -18.09
N ASN A 218 -27.63 20.31 -18.39
CA ASN A 218 -26.25 20.13 -17.94
C ASN A 218 -25.29 21.16 -18.57
N GLY A 219 -24.20 21.45 -17.87
CA GLY A 219 -23.04 22.18 -18.34
C GLY A 219 -22.42 21.61 -19.62
N ILE A 220 -21.47 22.35 -20.24
CA ILE A 220 -20.79 21.82 -21.44
C ILE A 220 -19.85 20.70 -21.04
N GLY A 221 -19.37 20.69 -19.80
CA GLY A 221 -18.29 19.82 -19.37
C GLY A 221 -18.58 18.34 -19.60
N THR A 222 -19.80 17.86 -19.32
CA THR A 222 -20.17 16.46 -19.61
C THR A 222 -20.11 16.16 -21.11
N VAL A 223 -20.69 17.00 -21.96
CA VAL A 223 -20.64 16.77 -23.43
C VAL A 223 -19.21 16.84 -23.94
N ALA A 224 -18.42 17.79 -23.44
CA ALA A 224 -17.03 17.96 -23.81
C ALA A 224 -16.16 16.77 -23.38
N HIS A 225 -16.42 16.21 -22.20
CA HIS A 225 -15.77 15.00 -21.67
C HIS A 225 -16.08 13.78 -22.54
N GLU A 226 -17.35 13.53 -22.83
CA GLU A 226 -17.73 12.39 -23.67
C GLU A 226 -17.18 12.51 -25.10
N LEU A 227 -17.20 13.72 -25.67
CA LEU A 227 -16.54 13.97 -26.95
C LEU A 227 -15.00 13.87 -26.87
N GLY A 228 -14.40 14.00 -25.68
CA GLY A 228 -12.99 13.71 -25.47
C GLY A 228 -12.67 12.22 -25.68
N HIS A 229 -13.54 11.32 -25.24
CA HIS A 229 -13.42 9.88 -25.53
C HIS A 229 -13.47 9.58 -27.03
N CYS A 230 -14.29 10.31 -27.78
CA CYS A 230 -14.34 10.23 -29.23
C CYS A 230 -13.01 10.64 -29.90
N LEU A 231 -12.19 11.48 -29.25
CA LEU A 231 -10.84 11.82 -29.70
C LEU A 231 -9.78 10.77 -29.27
N GLY A 232 -10.19 9.70 -28.60
CA GLY A 232 -9.31 8.63 -28.11
C GLY A 232 -8.74 8.84 -26.71
N LEU A 233 -9.28 9.79 -25.93
CA LEU A 233 -8.84 10.02 -24.57
C LEU A 233 -9.54 9.07 -23.58
N PRO A 234 -8.83 8.41 -22.65
CA PRO A 234 -9.44 7.61 -21.60
C PRO A 234 -9.92 8.46 -20.41
N ASP A 235 -10.71 7.85 -19.52
CA ASP A 235 -10.96 8.40 -18.19
C ASP A 235 -9.67 8.45 -17.36
N LEU A 236 -9.36 9.64 -16.82
CA LEU A 236 -8.19 9.91 -15.97
C LEU A 236 -8.54 10.01 -14.48
N TYR A 237 -9.81 9.85 -14.11
CA TYR A 237 -10.20 9.55 -12.72
C TYR A 237 -10.09 8.05 -12.43
N ASP A 238 -9.98 7.69 -11.15
CA ASP A 238 -9.99 6.28 -10.72
C ASP A 238 -11.43 5.75 -10.65
N THR A 239 -11.81 4.94 -11.64
CA THR A 239 -13.17 4.36 -11.75
C THR A 239 -13.49 3.36 -10.64
N THR A 240 -12.51 2.92 -9.83
CA THR A 240 -12.71 2.04 -8.66
C THR A 240 -13.07 2.81 -7.39
N GLY A 241 -12.75 4.11 -7.35
CA GLY A 241 -12.89 4.98 -6.17
C GLY A 241 -11.85 4.76 -5.08
N ALA A 242 -10.78 4.00 -5.35
CA ALA A 242 -9.67 3.79 -4.42
C ALA A 242 -8.78 5.04 -4.26
N SER A 243 -8.73 5.87 -5.30
CA SER A 243 -8.20 7.25 -5.33
C SER A 243 -9.15 8.17 -6.09
N ILE A 244 -8.72 9.42 -6.31
CA ILE A 244 -9.49 10.41 -7.09
C ILE A 244 -8.93 10.54 -8.53
N GLY A 245 -7.73 9.98 -8.81
CA GLY A 245 -7.02 10.16 -10.07
C GLY A 245 -6.53 11.60 -10.21
N LEU A 246 -6.73 12.24 -11.37
CA LEU A 246 -6.29 13.63 -11.61
C LEU A 246 -7.10 14.72 -10.88
N GLY A 247 -8.03 14.37 -9.99
CA GLY A 247 -8.83 15.38 -9.29
C GLY A 247 -9.70 16.18 -10.26
N THR A 248 -9.87 17.46 -9.96
CA THR A 248 -10.59 18.41 -10.82
C THR A 248 -9.71 18.99 -11.92
N SER A 249 -8.40 18.69 -11.94
CA SER A 249 -7.38 19.33 -12.80
C SER A 249 -7.41 18.91 -14.27
N SER A 250 -8.34 18.06 -14.69
CA SER A 250 -8.51 17.69 -16.10
C SER A 250 -9.98 17.51 -16.45
N LEU A 251 -10.35 17.89 -17.68
CA LEU A 251 -11.65 17.53 -18.27
C LEU A 251 -11.90 16.03 -18.23
N MET A 252 -10.88 15.22 -18.53
CA MET A 252 -10.97 13.75 -18.56
C MET A 252 -10.97 13.14 -17.14
N ALA A 253 -10.92 13.98 -16.11
CA ALA A 253 -11.06 13.62 -14.71
C ALA A 253 -12.37 14.19 -14.14
N ASN A 254 -12.36 14.69 -12.91
CA ASN A 254 -13.53 15.29 -12.27
C ASN A 254 -13.75 16.77 -12.65
N GLY A 255 -12.92 17.31 -13.55
CA GLY A 255 -12.97 18.70 -13.99
C GLY A 255 -14.17 19.04 -14.87
N ALA A 256 -14.85 18.04 -15.45
CA ALA A 256 -16.04 18.23 -16.27
C ALA A 256 -17.21 18.87 -15.49
N GLY A 257 -17.30 18.67 -14.17
CA GLY A 257 -18.38 19.19 -13.34
C GLY A 257 -18.19 20.63 -12.86
N LEU A 258 -17.04 21.26 -13.12
CA LEU A 258 -16.70 22.56 -12.54
C LEU A 258 -17.58 23.70 -13.06
N SER A 259 -17.83 24.68 -12.18
CA SER A 259 -18.64 25.85 -12.45
C SER A 259 -18.03 27.11 -11.86
N CYS A 260 -18.31 28.25 -12.47
CA CYS A 260 -17.83 29.56 -12.02
C CYS A 260 -19.02 30.44 -11.60
N GLY A 261 -18.93 31.07 -10.43
CA GLY A 261 -19.98 31.99 -9.97
C GLY A 261 -21.31 31.30 -9.66
N ALA A 262 -22.43 31.91 -10.04
CA ALA A 262 -23.77 31.32 -9.88
C ALA A 262 -24.25 30.59 -11.15
N ALA A 263 -23.31 30.24 -12.04
CA ALA A 263 -23.62 29.54 -13.28
C ALA A 263 -23.98 28.07 -13.02
N MET A 264 -24.52 27.41 -14.04
CA MET A 264 -24.90 25.99 -14.00
C MET A 264 -23.66 25.11 -13.75
N ASP A 265 -23.85 23.95 -13.12
CA ASP A 265 -22.77 22.98 -12.94
C ASP A 265 -22.24 22.49 -14.29
N GLY A 266 -20.92 22.28 -14.39
CA GLY A 266 -20.22 21.98 -15.65
C GLY A 266 -20.16 23.13 -16.67
N SER A 267 -20.48 24.38 -16.27
CA SER A 267 -20.39 25.55 -17.16
C SER A 267 -18.96 26.06 -17.38
N SER A 268 -18.03 25.71 -16.48
CA SER A 268 -16.64 26.14 -16.52
C SER A 268 -15.73 24.94 -16.26
N PRO A 269 -15.74 23.92 -17.15
CA PRO A 269 -14.93 22.72 -16.97
C PRO A 269 -13.44 23.04 -17.00
N ALA A 270 -12.64 22.20 -16.34
CA ALA A 270 -11.19 22.32 -16.42
C ALA A 270 -10.68 22.15 -17.87
N HIS A 271 -9.61 22.85 -18.23
CA HIS A 271 -8.82 22.60 -19.43
C HIS A 271 -8.32 21.14 -19.47
N LEU A 272 -8.06 20.64 -20.67
CA LEU A 272 -7.39 19.36 -20.88
C LEU A 272 -6.00 19.41 -20.24
N ASP A 273 -5.60 18.31 -19.60
CA ASP A 273 -4.24 18.16 -19.08
C ASP A 273 -3.21 18.05 -20.21
N PRO A 274 -1.92 18.32 -19.93
CA PRO A 274 -0.85 18.26 -20.92
C PRO A 274 -0.74 16.92 -21.64
N TRP A 275 -1.00 15.80 -20.96
CA TRP A 275 -0.93 14.49 -21.59
C TRP A 275 -2.04 14.35 -22.64
N SER A 276 -3.28 14.68 -22.29
CA SER A 276 -4.42 14.67 -23.20
C SER A 276 -4.20 15.55 -24.45
N LEU A 277 -3.62 16.75 -24.28
CA LEU A 277 -3.29 17.65 -25.40
C LEU A 277 -2.24 17.05 -26.36
N ILE A 278 -1.27 16.30 -25.83
CA ILE A 278 -0.27 15.59 -26.62
C ILE A 278 -0.91 14.42 -27.36
N GLN A 279 -1.76 13.63 -26.69
CA GLN A 279 -2.38 12.44 -27.31
C GLN A 279 -3.26 12.78 -28.52
N ILE A 280 -4.04 13.86 -28.45
CA ILE A 280 -4.85 14.30 -29.59
C ILE A 280 -4.02 15.07 -30.64
N GLY A 281 -2.74 15.34 -30.38
CA GLY A 281 -1.85 16.09 -31.28
C GLY A 281 -2.13 17.59 -31.33
N ALA A 282 -2.75 18.16 -30.28
CA ALA A 282 -2.98 19.60 -30.18
C ALA A 282 -1.70 20.37 -29.86
N ARG A 283 -0.76 19.74 -29.13
CA ARG A 283 0.51 20.35 -28.73
C ARG A 283 1.64 19.32 -28.74
N GLU A 284 2.81 19.76 -29.18
CA GLU A 284 4.05 19.00 -29.10
C GLU A 284 4.87 19.45 -27.88
N PRO A 285 5.40 18.53 -27.06
CA PRO A 285 6.16 18.89 -25.88
C PRO A 285 7.61 19.28 -26.22
N GLN A 286 8.14 20.26 -25.50
CA GLN A 286 9.58 20.52 -25.44
C GLN A 286 10.25 19.46 -24.57
N VAL A 287 11.04 18.57 -25.16
CA VAL A 287 11.76 17.54 -24.42
C VAL A 287 13.06 18.08 -23.82
N VAL A 288 13.28 17.83 -22.53
CA VAL A 288 14.50 18.19 -21.79
C VAL A 288 15.11 16.92 -21.23
N THR A 289 16.39 16.65 -21.55
CA THR A 289 17.11 15.41 -21.15
C THR A 289 18.43 15.67 -20.43
N GLU A 290 18.74 16.93 -20.15
CA GLU A 290 19.94 17.38 -19.45
C GLU A 290 19.63 18.63 -18.62
N ASP A 291 20.54 19.00 -17.72
CA ASP A 291 20.40 20.16 -16.85
C ASP A 291 20.04 21.42 -17.67
N ALA A 292 18.90 22.02 -17.35
CA ALA A 292 18.37 23.15 -18.10
C ALA A 292 17.54 24.06 -17.21
N THR A 293 17.45 25.33 -17.62
CA THR A 293 16.40 26.23 -17.16
C THR A 293 15.48 26.52 -18.33
N VAL A 294 14.19 26.20 -18.18
CA VAL A 294 13.17 26.41 -19.20
C VAL A 294 12.15 27.45 -18.73
N ILE A 295 11.59 28.19 -19.68
CA ILE A 295 10.49 29.12 -19.41
C ILE A 295 9.19 28.38 -19.72
N LEU A 296 8.28 28.35 -18.75
CA LEU A 296 6.93 27.82 -18.86
C LEU A 296 5.98 29.00 -19.07
N HIS A 297 5.40 29.06 -20.27
CA HIS A 297 4.43 30.06 -20.68
C HIS A 297 3.04 29.67 -20.20
N GLY A 298 2.31 30.61 -19.61
CA GLY A 298 1.00 30.40 -19.01
C GLY A 298 -0.04 29.89 -20.01
N SER A 299 -0.96 29.05 -19.54
CA SER A 299 -2.04 28.46 -20.36
C SER A 299 -3.06 29.45 -20.91
N ASN A 300 -3.03 30.71 -20.47
CA ASN A 300 -3.82 31.79 -21.06
C ASN A 300 -3.10 32.51 -22.22
N THR A 301 -1.86 32.13 -22.56
CA THR A 301 -1.04 32.80 -23.58
C THR A 301 -0.94 32.00 -24.88
N PRO A 302 -0.79 32.64 -26.05
CA PRO A 302 -0.57 31.94 -27.32
C PRO A 302 0.71 31.10 -27.35
N ASP A 303 1.72 31.51 -26.56
CA ASP A 303 3.05 30.90 -26.48
C ASP A 303 3.10 29.72 -25.49
N TYR A 304 1.97 29.31 -24.91
CA TYR A 304 1.87 28.15 -24.02
C TYR A 304 2.67 26.95 -24.52
N ASN A 305 3.47 26.37 -23.63
CA ASN A 305 4.32 25.23 -23.89
C ASN A 305 4.19 24.17 -22.80
N ILE A 306 4.36 22.91 -23.22
CA ILE A 306 4.46 21.75 -22.34
C ILE A 306 5.92 21.30 -22.34
N VAL A 307 6.51 21.07 -21.17
CA VAL A 307 7.86 20.52 -21.07
C VAL A 307 7.80 19.07 -20.65
N LYS A 308 8.44 18.18 -21.42
CA LYS A 308 8.56 16.74 -21.13
C LYS A 308 9.95 16.42 -20.61
N VAL A 309 10.02 15.76 -19.44
CA VAL A 309 11.26 15.37 -18.77
C VAL A 309 11.29 13.84 -18.65
N PRO A 310 11.97 13.11 -19.55
CA PRO A 310 12.10 11.66 -19.47
C PRO A 310 12.80 11.23 -18.20
N ILE A 311 12.25 10.24 -17.50
CA ILE A 311 12.79 9.76 -16.21
C ILE A 311 13.24 8.29 -16.25
N THR A 312 13.12 7.66 -17.41
CA THR A 312 13.54 6.28 -17.68
C THR A 312 14.27 6.22 -19.02
N ASP A 313 15.28 5.34 -19.12
CA ASP A 313 16.13 5.25 -20.33
C ASP A 313 15.35 4.86 -21.59
N ASP A 314 14.25 4.12 -21.44
CA ASP A 314 13.35 3.74 -22.53
C ASP A 314 12.28 4.80 -22.83
N GLY A 315 12.21 5.86 -22.03
CA GLY A 315 11.22 6.93 -22.15
C GLY A 315 9.79 6.51 -21.79
N SER A 316 9.60 5.32 -21.22
CA SER A 316 8.29 4.79 -20.83
C SER A 316 7.63 5.59 -19.71
N GLN A 317 8.43 6.25 -18.89
CA GLN A 317 7.95 7.18 -17.87
C GLN A 317 8.65 8.52 -17.97
N TYR A 318 7.90 9.58 -17.66
CA TYR A 318 8.36 10.98 -17.74
C TYR A 318 7.49 11.93 -16.92
N PHE A 319 8.00 13.12 -16.65
CA PHE A 319 7.18 14.24 -16.14
C PHE A 319 6.74 15.17 -17.28
N LEU A 320 5.52 15.70 -17.20
CA LEU A 320 5.04 16.83 -17.99
C LEU A 320 4.86 18.04 -17.09
N LEU A 321 5.38 19.19 -17.48
CA LEU A 321 5.24 20.45 -16.75
C LEU A 321 4.44 21.43 -17.60
N GLU A 322 3.51 22.12 -16.97
CA GLU A 322 2.80 23.28 -17.54
C GLU A 322 2.69 24.42 -16.53
N ASN A 323 2.64 25.67 -17.01
CA ASN A 323 2.24 26.81 -16.19
C ASN A 323 0.73 27.03 -16.36
N ARG A 324 -0.04 26.55 -15.38
CA ARG A 324 -1.50 26.56 -15.41
C ARG A 324 -2.05 27.85 -14.81
N ILE A 325 -2.75 28.62 -15.65
CA ILE A 325 -3.38 29.89 -15.26
C ILE A 325 -4.89 29.66 -15.14
N THR A 326 -5.45 29.96 -13.96
CA THR A 326 -6.87 29.70 -13.64
C THR A 326 -7.82 30.77 -14.17
N GLU A 327 -7.71 31.03 -15.49
CA GLU A 327 -8.52 31.95 -16.29
C GLU A 327 -9.34 31.20 -17.35
N GLY A 328 -10.18 31.91 -18.13
CA GLY A 328 -11.03 31.26 -19.13
C GLY A 328 -12.01 30.26 -18.54
N TYR A 329 -12.07 29.05 -19.11
CA TYR A 329 -12.83 27.92 -18.58
C TYR A 329 -12.23 27.35 -17.28
N ASP A 330 -10.92 27.47 -17.08
CA ASP A 330 -10.23 27.07 -15.85
C ASP A 330 -10.55 27.96 -14.64
N ARG A 331 -11.35 29.03 -14.80
CA ARG A 331 -11.92 29.77 -13.65
C ARG A 331 -12.74 28.88 -12.71
N GLY A 332 -13.30 27.78 -13.22
CA GLY A 332 -13.97 26.78 -12.41
C GLY A 332 -13.05 26.12 -11.40
N LEU A 333 -11.76 25.92 -11.73
CA LEU A 333 -10.75 25.41 -10.80
C LEU A 333 -10.47 26.39 -9.67
N ARG A 334 -10.36 27.68 -9.98
CA ARG A 334 -10.15 28.72 -8.95
C ARG A 334 -11.34 28.87 -8.02
N ASP A 335 -12.54 28.83 -8.60
CA ASP A 335 -13.77 29.16 -7.89
C ASP A 335 -14.46 27.92 -7.28
N ASP A 336 -13.82 26.74 -7.28
CA ASP A 336 -14.40 25.49 -6.77
C ASP A 336 -14.82 25.64 -5.30
N ARG A 337 -16.12 25.92 -5.12
CA ARG A 337 -16.74 26.19 -3.81
C ARG A 337 -16.88 24.94 -2.96
N HIS A 338 -16.84 23.78 -3.58
CA HIS A 338 -17.02 22.51 -2.90
C HIS A 338 -15.70 21.97 -2.38
N ARG A 339 -14.58 22.34 -3.01
CA ARG A 339 -13.26 21.74 -2.76
C ARG A 339 -12.15 22.76 -2.47
N GLY A 340 -12.43 24.06 -2.42
CA GLY A 340 -11.49 25.06 -1.89
C GLY A 340 -10.68 25.84 -2.93
N GLY A 341 -10.78 25.47 -4.21
CA GLY A 341 -10.19 26.15 -5.35
C GLY A 341 -8.66 26.04 -5.45
N ALA A 342 -8.12 26.15 -6.67
CA ALA A 342 -6.67 26.17 -6.93
C ALA A 342 -6.19 27.57 -7.37
N ALA A 343 -4.98 27.97 -6.96
CA ALA A 343 -4.34 29.15 -7.52
C ALA A 343 -3.80 28.86 -8.93
N SER A 344 -3.09 29.83 -9.52
CA SER A 344 -2.31 29.60 -10.74
C SER A 344 -0.88 29.20 -10.38
N GLY A 345 -0.26 28.32 -11.15
CA GLY A 345 1.09 27.85 -10.86
C GLY A 345 1.54 26.73 -11.80
N VAL A 346 2.72 26.17 -11.53
CA VAL A 346 3.23 25.05 -12.33
C VAL A 346 2.60 23.74 -11.87
N ALA A 347 1.91 23.04 -12.77
CA ALA A 347 1.43 21.69 -12.56
C ALA A 347 2.45 20.69 -13.12
N ILE A 348 2.71 19.60 -12.37
CA ILE A 348 3.65 18.55 -12.75
C ILE A 348 2.91 17.23 -12.81
N TYR A 349 2.99 16.53 -13.94
CA TYR A 349 2.31 15.26 -14.15
C TYR A 349 3.31 14.12 -14.35
N HIS A 350 3.20 13.02 -13.60
CA HIS A 350 3.94 11.79 -13.86
C HIS A 350 3.15 10.91 -14.83
N VAL A 351 3.77 10.54 -15.95
CA VAL A 351 3.18 9.66 -16.95
C VAL A 351 3.91 8.32 -17.00
N ASP A 352 3.15 7.23 -17.14
CA ASP A 352 3.62 5.86 -17.36
C ASP A 352 2.91 5.22 -18.56
N GLU A 353 3.59 5.25 -19.71
CA GLU A 353 3.12 4.73 -21.00
C GLU A 353 2.85 3.22 -20.94
N TRP A 354 3.51 2.47 -20.06
CA TRP A 354 3.26 1.04 -19.96
C TRP A 354 1.86 0.74 -19.42
N VAL A 355 1.37 1.53 -18.46
CA VAL A 355 0.00 1.37 -17.94
C VAL A 355 -1.02 1.65 -19.05
N ILE A 356 -0.72 2.61 -19.91
CA ILE A 356 -1.53 2.98 -21.07
C ILE A 356 -1.54 1.84 -22.11
N ASP A 357 -0.38 1.29 -22.46
CA ASP A 357 -0.25 0.18 -23.42
C ASP A 357 -0.91 -1.12 -22.93
N VAL A 358 -0.82 -1.42 -21.63
CA VAL A 358 -1.49 -2.58 -21.03
C VAL A 358 -3.01 -2.40 -21.04
N TRP A 359 -3.48 -1.17 -20.92
CA TRP A 359 -4.91 -0.86 -21.06
C TRP A 359 -5.37 -1.08 -22.52
N ASP A 360 -4.61 -0.58 -23.50
CA ASP A 360 -4.92 -0.72 -24.94
C ASP A 360 -4.97 -2.20 -25.39
N THR A 361 -4.12 -3.05 -24.81
CA THR A 361 -4.11 -4.50 -25.09
C THR A 361 -5.20 -5.30 -24.34
N ALA A 362 -5.96 -4.67 -23.43
CA ALA A 362 -6.94 -5.32 -22.57
C ALA A 362 -8.36 -4.71 -22.68
N ILE A 363 -8.86 -4.45 -23.90
CA ILE A 363 -10.21 -3.92 -24.15
C ILE A 363 -11.06 -5.08 -24.70
N TYR A 364 -12.19 -5.55 -24.14
CA TYR A 364 -13.51 -4.91 -23.99
C TYR A 364 -14.35 -5.62 -22.90
N GLY A 365 -14.07 -5.44 -21.61
CA GLY A 365 -14.89 -6.15 -20.60
C GLY A 365 -14.86 -5.68 -19.15
N THR A 366 -13.97 -4.76 -18.76
CA THR A 366 -13.99 -4.20 -17.41
C THR A 366 -13.96 -2.68 -17.50
N ASN A 367 -14.96 -2.05 -16.89
CA ASN A 367 -15.14 -0.61 -16.72
C ASN A 367 -14.04 -0.01 -15.81
N ARG A 368 -12.77 -0.19 -16.16
CA ARG A 368 -11.59 0.22 -15.38
C ARG A 368 -10.83 1.26 -16.19
N GLY A 369 -10.82 2.53 -15.78
CA GLY A 369 -10.03 3.60 -16.40
C GLY A 369 -8.52 3.38 -16.26
N VAL A 370 -7.70 4.10 -17.03
CA VAL A 370 -6.22 3.93 -17.06
C VAL A 370 -5.57 4.21 -15.69
N ASN A 371 -6.24 4.99 -14.84
CA ASN A 371 -5.80 5.33 -13.48
C ASN A 371 -6.45 4.46 -12.37
N SER A 372 -7.08 3.33 -12.72
CA SER A 372 -7.77 2.45 -11.74
C SER A 372 -6.84 1.81 -10.70
N ASN A 373 -5.54 1.80 -10.95
CA ASN A 373 -4.56 1.34 -9.98
C ASN A 373 -3.98 2.54 -9.25
N TYR A 374 -4.57 2.91 -8.12
CA TYR A 374 -4.13 4.06 -7.32
C TYR A 374 -2.66 4.00 -6.86
N LEU A 375 -2.04 2.81 -6.90
CA LEU A 375 -0.63 2.63 -6.56
C LEU A 375 0.30 2.81 -7.75
N ARG A 376 -0.20 2.84 -8.98
CA ARG A 376 0.57 3.06 -10.21
C ARG A 376 -0.36 3.59 -11.30
N LYS A 377 -0.44 4.91 -11.42
CA LYS A 377 -1.31 5.60 -12.37
C LYS A 377 -0.64 5.73 -13.74
N ALA A 378 -1.45 5.79 -14.79
CA ALA A 378 -1.00 6.10 -16.15
C ALA A 378 -0.63 7.58 -16.28
N VAL A 379 -1.46 8.44 -15.71
CA VAL A 379 -1.21 9.88 -15.60
C VAL A 379 -1.49 10.25 -14.15
N ASP A 380 -0.55 10.89 -13.48
CA ASP A 380 -0.68 11.33 -12.10
C ASP A 380 -0.37 12.81 -11.99
N LEU A 381 -1.08 13.56 -11.14
CA LEU A 381 -0.73 14.95 -10.82
C LEU A 381 0.09 14.92 -9.52
N GLU A 382 1.36 15.31 -9.61
CA GLU A 382 2.29 15.31 -8.48
C GLU A 382 2.03 16.53 -7.61
N GLU A 383 1.26 16.37 -6.54
CA GLU A 383 0.73 17.51 -5.77
C GLU A 383 1.79 18.17 -4.89
N SER A 384 1.89 19.50 -4.98
CA SER A 384 2.88 20.26 -4.21
C SER A 384 2.62 20.28 -2.69
N ASP A 385 1.37 20.06 -2.28
CA ASP A 385 0.88 20.12 -0.90
C ASP A 385 0.62 18.74 -0.25
N GLY A 386 1.11 17.67 -0.90
CA GLY A 386 0.97 16.28 -0.45
C GLY A 386 -0.17 15.55 -1.17
N PRO A 387 -0.21 14.21 -1.10
CA PRO A 387 -0.95 13.37 -2.04
C PRO A 387 -2.44 13.27 -1.72
N ALA A 388 -3.16 14.39 -1.77
CA ALA A 388 -4.58 14.44 -1.47
C ALA A 388 -5.41 13.67 -2.51
N LEU A 389 -4.96 13.60 -3.76
CA LEU A 389 -5.64 12.91 -4.86
C LEU A 389 -5.41 11.40 -4.84
N ASP A 390 -4.40 10.91 -4.11
CA ASP A 390 -4.15 9.48 -3.84
C ASP A 390 -5.13 8.87 -2.85
N LEU A 391 -5.93 9.69 -2.18
CA LEU A 391 -6.88 9.25 -1.17
C LEU A 391 -8.23 8.84 -1.81
N PRO A 392 -9.02 7.95 -1.15
CA PRO A 392 -10.32 7.53 -1.67
C PRO A 392 -11.29 8.71 -1.86
N TRP A 393 -12.29 8.52 -2.72
CA TRP A 393 -13.23 9.57 -3.18
C TRP A 393 -13.92 10.39 -2.08
N ASP A 394 -14.11 9.83 -0.89
CA ASP A 394 -14.72 10.50 0.27
C ASP A 394 -13.76 11.43 1.03
N SER A 395 -12.50 11.51 0.60
CA SER A 395 -11.48 12.37 1.16
C SER A 395 -11.61 13.81 0.64
N PRO A 396 -11.11 14.82 1.38
CA PRO A 396 -11.08 16.20 0.91
C PRO A 396 -10.26 16.30 -0.39
N GLN A 397 -10.94 16.52 -1.51
CA GLN A 397 -10.35 16.57 -2.87
C GLN A 397 -9.78 17.97 -3.19
N GLY A 398 -9.42 18.71 -2.14
CA GLY A 398 -9.21 20.15 -2.17
C GLY A 398 -7.79 20.52 -1.78
N GLY A 399 -7.23 21.54 -2.41
CA GLY A 399 -5.86 21.96 -2.18
C GLY A 399 -5.34 22.78 -3.35
N ASP A 400 -4.17 23.40 -3.13
CA ASP A 400 -3.45 24.09 -4.19
C ASP A 400 -2.28 23.21 -4.61
N HIS A 401 -2.53 22.35 -5.59
CA HIS A 401 -1.57 21.31 -5.98
C HIS A 401 -0.37 21.86 -6.79
N TYR A 402 -0.35 23.16 -7.11
CA TYR A 402 0.61 23.75 -8.04
C TYR A 402 1.83 24.39 -7.35
N PHE A 403 2.94 24.43 -8.08
CA PHE A 403 4.22 24.96 -7.61
C PHE A 403 4.41 26.43 -8.02
N TYR A 404 4.74 27.31 -7.07
CA TYR A 404 5.05 28.73 -7.27
C TYR A 404 5.66 29.37 -6.00
N GLU A 405 6.26 30.57 -6.13
CA GLU A 405 6.84 31.32 -5.02
C GLU A 405 5.78 31.81 -4.02
N GLY A 406 5.96 31.47 -2.74
CA GLY A 406 4.98 31.73 -1.69
C GLY A 406 4.12 30.50 -1.34
N HIS A 407 4.27 29.41 -2.09
CA HIS A 407 3.74 28.09 -1.78
C HIS A 407 4.90 27.06 -1.76
N HIS A 408 4.85 26.02 -2.58
CA HIS A 408 5.93 25.06 -2.76
C HIS A 408 6.65 25.31 -4.10
N THR A 409 7.99 25.30 -4.09
CA THR A 409 8.81 25.60 -5.28
C THR A 409 9.71 24.46 -5.70
N VAL A 410 9.75 23.35 -4.97
CA VAL A 410 10.69 22.26 -5.21
C VAL A 410 9.92 20.96 -5.38
N PHE A 411 10.21 20.25 -6.47
CA PHE A 411 9.83 18.86 -6.70
C PHE A 411 11.10 18.03 -6.92
N GLY A 412 11.32 17.00 -6.12
CA GLY A 412 12.62 16.31 -6.09
C GLY A 412 12.58 14.95 -5.40
N PRO A 413 13.72 14.27 -5.23
CA PRO A 413 13.77 12.98 -4.54
C PRO A 413 13.40 13.07 -3.05
N GLU A 414 13.44 14.27 -2.47
CA GLU A 414 13.12 14.56 -1.08
C GLU A 414 11.66 14.95 -0.82
N THR A 415 10.86 15.12 -1.87
CA THR A 415 9.47 15.56 -1.74
C THR A 415 8.52 14.38 -1.54
N TYR A 416 7.24 14.65 -1.29
CA TYR A 416 6.22 13.61 -1.29
C TYR A 416 4.90 14.20 -1.80
N PRO A 417 4.45 13.86 -3.02
CA PRO A 417 5.05 12.94 -3.99
C PRO A 417 6.49 13.27 -4.45
N ASP A 418 7.22 12.30 -4.98
CA ASP A 418 8.64 12.41 -5.34
C ASP A 418 8.92 12.10 -6.81
N THR A 419 10.14 12.41 -7.25
CA THR A 419 10.57 12.24 -8.65
C THR A 419 10.87 10.80 -9.07
N GLY A 420 10.49 9.78 -8.29
CA GLY A 420 10.82 8.39 -8.56
C GLY A 420 10.02 7.76 -9.70
N ALA A 421 10.66 6.91 -10.50
CA ALA A 421 10.01 6.13 -11.57
C ALA A 421 9.50 4.79 -11.03
N TYR A 422 8.34 4.28 -11.45
CA TYR A 422 7.85 2.96 -11.03
C TYR A 422 8.79 1.82 -11.44
N VAL A 423 9.03 0.83 -10.55
CA VAL A 423 10.14 -0.15 -10.71
C VAL A 423 9.75 -1.54 -11.25
N ASP A 424 8.48 -1.96 -11.21
CA ASP A 424 8.05 -3.25 -11.77
C ASP A 424 6.53 -3.34 -12.06
N THR A 425 6.19 -4.20 -13.01
CA THR A 425 4.86 -4.68 -13.46
C THR A 425 4.04 -5.44 -12.41
N LEU A 426 4.63 -5.83 -11.27
CA LEU A 426 3.99 -6.66 -10.23
C LEU A 426 4.04 -6.09 -8.80
N THR A 427 4.67 -4.92 -8.59
CA THR A 427 4.82 -4.31 -7.26
C THR A 427 3.96 -3.06 -7.12
N ASN A 428 2.97 -3.14 -6.22
CA ASN A 428 2.08 -2.10 -5.72
C ASN A 428 2.79 -0.78 -5.30
N GLY A 429 3.12 0.10 -6.25
CA GLY A 429 3.52 1.50 -6.02
C GLY A 429 4.93 1.73 -5.48
N THR A 430 5.88 0.88 -5.87
CA THR A 430 7.30 1.11 -5.58
C THR A 430 7.91 1.98 -6.68
N THR A 431 8.61 3.05 -6.30
CA THR A 431 9.36 3.93 -7.20
C THR A 431 10.88 3.79 -6.99
N ARG A 432 11.66 3.97 -8.07
CA ARG A 432 13.12 4.03 -8.10
C ARG A 432 13.50 5.51 -8.26
N PRO A 433 14.38 6.05 -7.43
CA PRO A 433 14.78 7.45 -7.56
C PRO A 433 15.46 7.72 -8.90
N THR A 434 15.06 8.83 -9.53
CA THR A 434 15.60 9.26 -10.83
C THR A 434 16.76 10.25 -10.66
N GLY A 435 16.85 10.87 -9.47
CA GLY A 435 17.81 11.95 -9.18
C GLY A 435 17.43 13.28 -9.85
N ILE A 436 16.25 13.35 -10.47
CA ILE A 436 15.75 14.57 -11.09
C ILE A 436 15.26 15.53 -10.02
N ARG A 437 15.56 16.81 -10.17
CA ARG A 437 15.05 17.87 -9.30
C ARG A 437 14.58 19.04 -10.15
N ILE A 438 13.41 19.56 -9.83
CA ILE A 438 12.74 20.65 -10.52
C ILE A 438 12.49 21.75 -9.49
N VAL A 439 13.01 22.95 -9.74
CA VAL A 439 12.79 24.14 -8.90
C VAL A 439 12.08 25.21 -9.72
N ILE A 440 10.97 25.72 -9.20
CA ILE A 440 10.13 26.73 -9.84
C ILE A 440 10.46 28.13 -9.30
N GLU A 441 10.68 29.08 -10.21
CA GLU A 441 10.87 30.51 -9.95
C GLU A 441 9.74 31.29 -10.65
N GLY A 442 8.94 32.04 -9.88
CA GLY A 442 7.78 32.81 -10.35
C GLY A 442 6.63 32.86 -9.32
N GLU A 443 5.89 33.95 -9.29
CA GLU A 443 4.73 34.13 -8.39
C GLU A 443 3.45 33.55 -9.01
N SER A 444 2.46 33.21 -8.18
CA SER A 444 1.17 32.70 -8.68
C SER A 444 0.53 33.68 -9.68
N GLY A 445 0.20 33.18 -10.87
CA GLY A 445 -0.43 33.96 -11.94
C GLY A 445 0.55 34.61 -12.93
N ASP A 446 1.86 34.47 -12.72
CA ASP A 446 2.84 34.91 -13.71
C ASP A 446 2.66 34.16 -15.04
N GLU A 447 2.51 34.90 -16.14
CA GLU A 447 2.41 34.34 -17.50
C GLU A 447 3.71 33.66 -17.95
N GLN A 448 4.82 33.85 -17.23
CA GLN A 448 6.11 33.22 -17.48
C GLN A 448 6.76 32.82 -16.15
N MET A 449 6.82 31.51 -15.89
CA MET A 449 7.58 30.95 -14.77
C MET A 449 8.81 30.23 -15.30
N LYS A 450 9.86 30.09 -14.48
CA LYS A 450 11.03 29.28 -14.85
C LYS A 450 11.02 27.97 -14.10
N ALA A 451 11.34 26.88 -14.79
CA ALA A 451 11.66 25.60 -14.17
C ALA A 451 13.16 25.31 -14.35
N HIS A 452 13.87 25.20 -13.23
CA HIS A 452 15.25 24.73 -13.18
C HIS A 452 15.25 23.22 -13.00
N ILE A 453 15.59 22.50 -14.06
CA ILE A 453 15.59 21.03 -14.12
C ILE A 453 17.04 20.57 -14.02
N THR A 454 17.34 19.73 -13.04
CA THR A 454 18.66 19.10 -12.88
C THR A 454 18.53 17.58 -12.85
N PHE A 455 19.37 16.91 -13.64
CA PHE A 455 19.48 15.46 -13.73
C PHE A 455 20.69 15.02 -12.90
N GLY A 456 20.45 14.45 -11.72
CA GLY A 456 21.52 13.89 -10.89
C GLY A 456 22.31 12.80 -11.62
N SER A 457 23.63 12.73 -11.39
CA SER A 457 24.44 11.63 -11.93
C SER A 457 23.93 10.29 -11.40
N THR A 458 23.62 9.34 -12.28
CA THR A 458 23.34 7.95 -11.89
C THR A 458 24.46 7.44 -10.97
N ALA A 459 24.06 7.06 -9.75
CA ALA A 459 24.85 6.59 -8.61
C ALA A 459 25.53 7.66 -7.72
N THR A 460 24.74 8.33 -6.87
CA THR A 460 25.11 8.60 -5.47
C THR A 460 23.86 8.75 -4.61
N ALA A 461 23.64 7.78 -3.72
CA ALA A 461 22.72 7.75 -2.57
C ALA A 461 21.31 8.35 -2.77
N GLU A 462 20.33 7.48 -2.95
CA GLU A 462 18.87 7.70 -3.05
C GLU A 462 18.29 8.50 -1.85
N GLY A 463 18.70 9.76 -1.65
CA GLY A 463 18.43 10.53 -0.44
C GLY A 463 19.16 10.05 0.83
N PHE A 464 19.84 8.89 0.76
CA PHE A 464 20.70 8.35 1.81
C PHE A 464 22.04 9.09 1.91
N ALA A 465 22.78 8.91 3.00
CA ALA A 465 24.09 9.56 3.20
C ALA A 465 25.20 8.97 2.30
N GLY A 466 24.94 7.80 1.70
CA GLY A 466 25.87 7.02 0.90
C GLY A 466 25.27 5.68 0.50
N GLY A 467 26.01 4.91 -0.32
CA GLY A 467 25.59 3.57 -0.75
C GLY A 467 24.70 3.55 -1.99
N ASP A 468 24.48 2.33 -2.50
CA ASP A 468 23.59 2.02 -3.64
C ASP A 468 22.59 0.89 -3.30
N GLY A 469 22.41 0.59 -2.01
CA GLY A 469 21.47 -0.40 -1.52
C GLY A 469 21.87 -1.85 -1.77
N SER A 470 22.98 -2.09 -2.47
CA SER A 470 23.53 -3.45 -2.64
C SER A 470 24.21 -3.95 -1.38
N TYR A 471 24.38 -5.27 -1.27
CA TYR A 471 25.06 -5.89 -0.12
C TYR A 471 26.50 -5.37 0.07
N ALA A 472 27.19 -5.06 -1.04
CA ALA A 472 28.56 -4.56 -1.00
C ALA A 472 28.65 -3.07 -0.63
N ARG A 473 27.58 -2.30 -0.90
CA ARG A 473 27.52 -0.85 -0.67
C ARG A 473 26.12 -0.49 -0.12
N PRO A 474 25.81 -0.91 1.12
CA PRO A 474 24.50 -0.65 1.71
C PRO A 474 24.21 0.85 1.80
N TYR A 475 22.94 1.22 1.71
CA TYR A 475 22.47 2.57 1.97
C TYR A 475 22.84 3.03 3.37
N GLN A 476 23.45 4.21 3.46
CA GLN A 476 23.91 4.79 4.72
C GLN A 476 22.84 5.70 5.30
N ILE A 477 22.45 5.46 6.54
CA ILE A 477 21.41 6.21 7.24
C ILE A 477 22.08 7.05 8.32
N ALA A 478 21.98 8.37 8.18
CA ALA A 478 22.46 9.38 9.12
C ALA A 478 21.33 10.24 9.70
N THR A 479 20.10 10.13 9.18
CA THR A 479 18.96 10.94 9.62
C THR A 479 17.69 10.13 9.78
N LYS A 480 16.74 10.65 10.57
CA LYS A 480 15.40 10.05 10.75
C LYS A 480 14.61 9.94 9.45
N THR A 481 14.76 10.92 8.55
CA THR A 481 14.11 10.88 7.24
C THR A 481 14.65 9.72 6.40
N GLN A 482 15.96 9.50 6.41
CA GLN A 482 16.58 8.35 5.74
C GLN A 482 16.14 7.02 6.36
N LEU A 483 15.99 6.94 7.69
CA LEU A 483 15.39 5.78 8.33
C LEU A 483 13.97 5.52 7.83
N ASP A 484 13.16 6.57 7.69
CA ASP A 484 11.80 6.44 7.17
C ASP A 484 11.78 5.91 5.73
N MET A 485 12.71 6.35 4.88
CA MET A 485 12.84 5.91 3.48
C MET A 485 13.08 4.41 3.31
N VAL A 486 13.59 3.70 4.33
CA VAL A 486 13.77 2.25 4.31
C VAL A 486 12.48 1.51 3.91
N ARG A 487 11.30 2.07 4.23
CA ARG A 487 10.00 1.49 3.89
C ARG A 487 9.75 1.31 2.38
N ARG A 488 10.58 1.93 1.53
CA ARG A 488 10.48 1.90 0.06
C ARG A 488 11.35 0.81 -0.57
N HIS A 489 12.15 0.10 0.22
CA HIS A 489 13.19 -0.80 -0.27
C HIS A 489 13.16 -2.14 0.49
N SER A 490 12.22 -3.01 0.17
CA SER A 490 12.03 -4.29 0.86
C SER A 490 13.25 -5.21 0.84
N ASP A 491 14.07 -5.15 -0.20
CA ASP A 491 15.15 -6.12 -0.45
C ASP A 491 16.56 -5.51 -0.34
N ALA A 492 16.67 -4.19 -0.10
CA ALA A 492 17.95 -3.49 -0.07
C ALA A 492 18.70 -3.65 1.27
N HIS A 493 19.97 -3.26 1.26
CA HIS A 493 20.86 -3.35 2.40
C HIS A 493 21.13 -1.97 2.97
N PHE A 494 21.09 -1.85 4.31
CA PHE A 494 21.20 -0.60 5.05
C PHE A 494 22.26 -0.70 6.13
N VAL A 495 22.90 0.44 6.40
CA VAL A 495 23.83 0.61 7.51
C VAL A 495 23.60 1.97 8.17
N LEU A 496 23.45 2.01 9.50
CA LEU A 496 23.50 3.28 10.23
C LEU A 496 24.94 3.82 10.22
N VAL A 497 25.08 5.12 10.01
CA VAL A 497 26.37 5.83 10.08
C VAL A 497 26.35 6.97 11.09
N ASP A 498 25.21 7.20 11.75
CA ASP A 498 25.04 8.14 12.84
C ASP A 498 23.94 7.66 13.79
N ASP A 499 23.97 8.16 15.02
CA ASP A 499 22.90 7.94 15.99
C ASP A 499 21.66 8.76 15.63
N LEU A 500 20.47 8.19 15.82
CA LEU A 500 19.20 8.84 15.49
C LEU A 500 18.40 9.15 16.75
N GLU A 501 17.95 10.39 16.92
CA GLU A 501 17.19 10.81 18.11
C GLU A 501 15.80 11.34 17.75
N PHE A 502 14.77 10.64 18.23
CA PHE A 502 13.37 11.07 18.18
C PHE A 502 12.99 11.79 19.48
N THR A 503 12.22 12.86 19.33
CA THR A 503 11.72 13.72 20.40
C THR A 503 10.19 13.82 20.34
N GLY A 504 9.56 14.34 21.39
CA GLY A 504 8.09 14.54 21.40
C GLY A 504 7.58 15.36 20.20
N ALA A 505 8.33 16.39 19.80
CA ALA A 505 7.98 17.26 18.68
C ALA A 505 7.90 16.54 17.33
N ASP A 506 8.62 15.42 17.16
CA ASP A 506 8.56 14.61 15.94
C ASP A 506 7.19 13.98 15.71
N PHE A 507 6.42 13.77 16.80
CA PHE A 507 5.14 13.05 16.78
C PHE A 507 3.92 13.95 17.03
N GLU A 508 4.14 15.21 17.41
CA GLU A 508 3.09 16.23 17.58
C GLU A 508 2.52 16.70 16.23
N ALA A 509 1.36 17.37 16.24
CA ALA A 509 0.72 17.86 15.01
C ALA A 509 1.65 18.84 14.27
N GLY A 510 1.97 18.55 13.01
CA GLY A 510 2.96 19.30 12.21
C GLY A 510 4.40 18.76 12.31
N GLY A 511 4.67 17.77 13.17
CA GLY A 511 5.93 17.03 13.20
C GLY A 511 6.08 16.08 12.01
N ALA A 512 7.32 15.90 11.54
CA ALA A 512 7.64 15.12 10.33
C ALA A 512 7.22 13.64 10.40
N PHE A 513 7.01 13.10 11.61
CA PHE A 513 6.63 11.71 11.85
C PHE A 513 5.29 11.61 12.61
N CYS A 514 4.44 12.63 12.49
CA CYS A 514 3.14 12.64 13.14
C CYS A 514 2.18 11.64 12.48
N ASN A 515 1.86 10.57 13.19
CA ASN A 515 0.81 9.61 12.82
C ASN A 515 -0.43 9.80 13.70
N ARG A 516 -1.02 11.00 13.70
CA ARG A 516 -2.16 11.35 14.59
C ARG A 516 -1.87 11.06 16.07
N GLY A 517 -0.64 11.33 16.51
CA GLY A 517 -0.17 11.08 17.88
C GLY A 517 0.27 9.64 18.20
N LYS A 518 0.19 8.72 17.22
CA LYS A 518 0.59 7.31 17.36
C LYS A 518 2.08 7.04 17.12
N GLY A 519 2.88 8.09 16.95
CA GLY A 519 4.32 7.97 16.74
C GLY A 519 4.71 7.47 15.34
N PHE A 520 5.92 6.92 15.22
CA PHE A 520 6.49 6.37 13.99
C PHE A 520 5.67 5.18 13.47
N ARG A 521 5.46 5.11 12.16
CA ARG A 521 4.79 3.97 11.52
C ARG A 521 5.80 2.82 11.36
N PRO A 522 5.50 1.60 11.83
CA PRO A 522 6.38 0.44 11.63
C PRO A 522 6.84 0.32 10.17
N LEU A 523 8.13 0.09 9.94
CA LEU A 523 8.63 -0.25 8.62
C LEU A 523 8.03 -1.60 8.24
N PHE A 524 7.37 -1.70 7.10
CA PHE A 524 6.72 -2.95 6.67
C PHE A 524 5.69 -3.49 7.69
N GLY A 525 4.89 -2.58 8.28
CA GLY A 525 3.68 -2.93 9.04
C GLY A 525 2.65 -3.68 8.18
N SER A 526 2.63 -3.37 6.88
CA SER A 526 2.11 -4.21 5.80
C SER A 526 3.27 -4.58 4.86
N GLY A 527 3.32 -5.83 4.37
CA GLY A 527 4.44 -6.32 3.56
C GLY A 527 5.53 -7.02 4.39
N THR A 528 6.75 -7.08 3.88
CA THR A 528 7.85 -7.83 4.53
C THR A 528 9.21 -7.26 4.12
N PHE A 529 10.08 -6.98 5.10
CA PHE A 529 11.48 -6.65 4.84
C PHE A 529 12.32 -7.93 4.66
N ARG A 530 13.04 -8.02 3.54
CA ARG A 530 13.86 -9.16 3.09
C ARG A 530 15.35 -8.85 3.01
N GLY A 531 15.69 -7.56 2.98
CA GLY A 531 17.07 -7.07 2.92
C GLY A 531 17.86 -7.22 4.23
N SER A 532 18.88 -6.38 4.44
CA SER A 532 19.62 -6.34 5.71
C SER A 532 19.69 -4.95 6.32
N PHE A 533 19.59 -4.86 7.64
CA PHE A 533 19.76 -3.63 8.38
C PHE A 533 20.87 -3.80 9.42
N ASP A 534 21.96 -3.05 9.24
CA ASP A 534 23.13 -3.06 10.12
C ASP A 534 23.14 -1.77 10.96
N GLY A 535 22.89 -1.88 12.25
CA GLY A 535 23.03 -0.74 13.14
C GLY A 535 24.48 -0.29 13.30
N ALA A 536 25.47 -1.13 12.97
CA ALA A 536 26.90 -0.83 13.07
C ALA A 536 27.33 -0.25 14.44
N GLY A 537 26.60 -0.57 15.51
CA GLY A 537 26.83 -0.06 16.87
C GLY A 537 26.22 1.32 17.16
N HIS A 538 25.48 1.90 16.21
CA HIS A 538 24.69 3.11 16.40
C HIS A 538 23.33 2.82 17.05
N SER A 539 22.78 3.86 17.66
CA SER A 539 21.52 3.81 18.38
C SER A 539 20.39 4.59 17.71
N ILE A 540 19.15 4.15 17.96
CA ILE A 540 17.93 4.91 17.67
C ILE A 540 17.24 5.18 19.00
N THR A 541 17.24 6.43 19.43
CA THR A 541 16.75 6.88 20.74
C THR A 541 15.35 7.49 20.62
N GLY A 542 14.47 7.20 21.58
CA GLY A 542 13.15 7.84 21.72
C GLY A 542 12.09 7.39 20.70
N LEU A 543 12.32 6.27 20.01
CA LEU A 543 11.38 5.74 19.01
C LEU A 543 10.03 5.41 19.67
N ARG A 544 8.94 6.01 19.21
CA ARG A 544 7.58 5.73 19.69
C ARG A 544 6.75 5.11 18.58
N ILE A 545 6.11 3.98 18.86
CA ILE A 545 5.21 3.27 17.94
C ILE A 545 3.95 2.87 18.71
N ASP A 546 2.78 3.25 18.21
CA ASP A 546 1.47 2.81 18.69
C ASP A 546 0.64 2.30 17.49
N ALA A 547 0.63 0.98 17.31
CA ALA A 547 -0.05 0.32 16.20
C ALA A 547 -1.38 -0.27 16.67
N SER A 548 -2.49 0.16 16.07
CA SER A 548 -3.81 -0.34 16.45
C SER A 548 -4.73 -0.58 15.25
N GLY A 549 -5.53 -1.64 15.31
CA GLY A 549 -6.46 -2.02 14.25
C GLY A 549 -7.39 -3.17 14.63
N THR A 550 -8.04 -3.77 13.62
CA THR A 550 -9.06 -4.82 13.83
C THR A 550 -8.58 -6.22 13.47
N ALA A 551 -7.52 -6.37 12.68
CA ALA A 551 -6.90 -7.64 12.31
C ALA A 551 -5.61 -7.87 13.10
N ASP A 552 -4.84 -8.92 12.76
CA ASP A 552 -3.52 -9.13 13.34
C ASP A 552 -2.63 -7.89 13.11
N ILE A 553 -1.95 -7.45 14.17
CA ILE A 553 -1.08 -6.26 14.14
C ILE A 553 0.36 -6.70 14.44
N TYR A 554 1.32 -6.18 13.67
CA TYR A 554 2.74 -6.41 13.88
C TYR A 554 3.44 -5.07 14.10
N ALA A 555 3.97 -4.87 15.31
CA ALA A 555 4.61 -3.63 15.73
C ALA A 555 6.06 -3.83 16.17
N GLY A 556 6.89 -2.86 15.81
CA GLY A 556 8.32 -2.79 16.07
C GLY A 556 8.93 -1.82 15.07
N LEU A 557 10.23 -1.55 15.15
CA LEU A 557 10.90 -0.80 14.08
C LEU A 557 10.54 -1.42 12.72
N PHE A 558 10.56 -2.75 12.65
CA PHE A 558 9.98 -3.54 11.56
C PHE A 558 8.66 -4.20 12.00
N GLY A 559 7.61 -4.10 11.19
CA GLY A 559 6.39 -4.89 11.37
C GLY A 559 6.68 -6.36 11.10
N THR A 560 7.00 -6.69 9.85
CA THR A 560 7.34 -8.06 9.43
C THR A 560 8.72 -8.15 8.78
N LEU A 561 9.52 -9.11 9.24
CA LEU A 561 10.89 -9.37 8.79
C LEU A 561 11.07 -10.81 8.28
N GLN A 562 11.71 -10.96 7.11
CA GLN A 562 12.34 -12.20 6.62
C GLN A 562 13.85 -12.00 6.33
N GLY A 563 14.35 -10.77 6.46
CA GLY A 563 15.74 -10.41 6.27
C GLY A 563 16.62 -10.53 7.50
N THR A 564 17.69 -9.73 7.55
CA THR A 564 18.65 -9.67 8.65
C THR A 564 18.62 -8.33 9.36
N VAL A 565 18.65 -8.31 10.69
CA VAL A 565 18.93 -7.11 11.49
C VAL A 565 20.08 -7.41 12.43
N LYS A 566 21.09 -6.53 12.50
CA LYS A 566 22.22 -6.73 13.41
C LYS A 566 22.76 -5.44 14.02
N ASP A 567 23.41 -5.59 15.16
CA ASP A 567 24.24 -4.55 15.81
C ASP A 567 23.50 -3.22 16.00
N LEU A 568 22.21 -3.28 16.37
CA LEU A 568 21.30 -2.14 16.50
C LEU A 568 20.78 -1.99 17.92
N ASP A 569 20.95 -0.81 18.49
CA ASP A 569 20.43 -0.45 19.81
C ASP A 569 19.22 0.49 19.69
N LEU A 570 18.08 0.06 20.20
CA LEU A 570 16.92 0.93 20.41
C LEU A 570 16.89 1.39 21.86
N VAL A 571 17.06 2.69 22.07
CA VAL A 571 17.18 3.29 23.41
C VAL A 571 15.92 4.07 23.74
N GLU A 572 15.33 3.83 24.90
CA GLU A 572 14.09 4.51 25.35
C GLU A 572 12.94 4.38 24.33
N ALA A 573 12.87 3.23 23.65
CA ALA A 573 11.83 2.95 22.67
C ALA A 573 10.52 2.53 23.36
N THR A 574 9.40 3.07 22.90
CA THR A 574 8.05 2.70 23.37
C THR A 574 7.28 2.08 22.21
N VAL A 575 7.01 0.78 22.27
CA VAL A 575 6.28 0.04 21.23
C VAL A 575 5.01 -0.56 21.80
N ALA A 576 3.85 -0.12 21.33
CA ALA A 576 2.55 -0.65 21.71
C ALA A 576 1.80 -1.20 20.48
N ALA A 577 1.14 -2.34 20.63
CA ALA A 577 0.24 -2.91 19.65
C ALA A 577 -1.11 -3.29 20.29
N THR A 578 -2.21 -3.01 19.60
CA THR A 578 -3.56 -3.39 20.07
C THR A 578 -4.44 -3.82 18.91
N SER A 579 -5.12 -4.94 19.07
CA SER A 579 -6.05 -5.48 18.08
C SER A 579 -7.41 -5.74 18.72
N THR A 580 -8.50 -5.44 18.00
CA THR A 580 -9.87 -5.70 18.49
C THR A 580 -10.44 -7.05 18.06
N ASN A 581 -10.01 -7.65 16.94
CA ASN A 581 -10.51 -8.96 16.48
C ASN A 581 -9.42 -9.94 16.00
N GLY A 582 -8.16 -9.53 15.90
CA GLY A 582 -6.99 -10.39 15.68
C GLY A 582 -6.03 -10.41 16.88
N VAL A 583 -4.81 -10.89 16.68
CA VAL A 583 -3.73 -10.90 17.69
C VAL A 583 -2.74 -9.77 17.40
N SER A 584 -2.39 -9.01 18.43
CA SER A 584 -1.34 -8.01 18.36
C SER A 584 0.01 -8.61 18.79
N HIS A 585 1.03 -8.37 17.98
CA HIS A 585 2.40 -8.82 18.21
C HIS A 585 3.33 -7.61 18.22
N ALA A 586 4.11 -7.46 19.29
CA ALA A 586 5.09 -6.37 19.37
C ALA A 586 6.45 -6.86 19.83
N GLY A 587 7.49 -6.32 19.19
CA GLY A 587 8.83 -6.28 19.76
C GLY A 587 9.56 -5.02 19.36
N GLY A 588 10.58 -4.62 20.12
CA GLY A 588 11.30 -3.39 19.83
C GLY A 588 11.86 -3.38 18.41
N ILE A 589 12.54 -4.45 18.02
CA ILE A 589 13.10 -4.60 16.67
C ILE A 589 12.02 -5.04 15.68
N ALA A 590 11.25 -6.08 15.99
CA ALA A 590 10.27 -6.62 15.06
C ALA A 590 8.98 -7.13 15.70
N GLY A 591 7.84 -6.87 15.07
CA GLY A 591 6.56 -7.49 15.45
C GLY A 591 6.54 -8.98 15.14
N ARG A 592 6.92 -9.33 13.91
CA ARG A 592 7.04 -10.71 13.44
C ARG A 592 8.30 -10.94 12.63
N VAL A 593 8.95 -12.08 12.88
CA VAL A 593 10.09 -12.56 12.09
C VAL A 593 9.80 -13.97 11.59
N GLN A 594 9.98 -14.18 10.30
CA GLN A 594 9.83 -15.50 9.67
C GLN A 594 11.09 -15.83 8.88
N GLU A 595 11.81 -16.89 9.24
CA GLU A 595 13.02 -17.34 8.51
C GLU A 595 14.13 -16.26 8.42
N GLY A 596 14.13 -15.29 9.35
CA GLY A 596 15.10 -14.20 9.42
C GLY A 596 16.24 -14.45 10.41
N LEU A 597 17.16 -13.49 10.49
CA LEU A 597 18.30 -13.49 11.41
C LEU A 597 18.36 -12.17 12.20
N LEU A 598 18.40 -12.26 13.52
CA LEU A 598 18.68 -11.13 14.40
C LEU A 598 19.97 -11.38 15.18
N SER A 599 20.89 -10.41 15.21
CA SER A 599 22.10 -10.57 16.00
C SER A 599 22.64 -9.30 16.62
N GLY A 600 22.99 -9.33 17.91
CA GLY A 600 23.67 -8.21 18.56
C GLY A 600 22.79 -6.97 18.74
N CYS A 601 21.47 -7.13 18.79
CA CYS A 601 20.55 -6.01 18.99
C CYS A 601 20.20 -5.82 20.47
N SER A 602 20.05 -4.57 20.91
CA SER A 602 19.53 -4.24 22.24
C SER A 602 18.30 -3.34 22.20
N VAL A 603 17.39 -3.49 23.17
CA VAL A 603 16.19 -2.65 23.30
C VAL A 603 16.02 -2.22 24.76
N SER A 604 15.80 -0.94 25.01
CA SER A 604 15.35 -0.38 26.30
C SER A 604 14.08 0.47 26.12
N GLY A 605 13.37 0.76 27.22
CA GLY A 605 12.06 1.43 27.19
C GLY A 605 10.92 0.47 27.54
N SER A 606 9.90 0.36 26.69
CA SER A 606 8.76 -0.55 26.92
C SER A 606 8.17 -1.16 25.65
N VAL A 607 7.66 -2.39 25.78
CA VAL A 607 6.95 -3.12 24.73
C VAL A 607 5.63 -3.67 25.28
N THR A 608 4.51 -3.43 24.59
CA THR A 608 3.17 -3.89 25.01
C THR A 608 2.36 -4.44 23.83
N ALA A 609 1.82 -5.66 23.97
CA ALA A 609 0.96 -6.32 22.96
C ALA A 609 0.23 -7.54 23.56
N ASP A 610 -0.51 -8.32 22.79
CA ASP A 610 -0.96 -9.66 23.23
C ASP A 610 0.24 -10.61 23.29
N TRP A 611 1.07 -10.61 22.23
CA TRP A 611 2.34 -11.34 22.16
C TRP A 611 3.49 -10.34 22.14
N ALA A 612 4.07 -10.10 23.31
CA ALA A 612 5.08 -9.10 23.54
C ALA A 612 6.46 -9.77 23.71
N GLY A 613 7.44 -9.36 22.92
CA GLY A 613 8.83 -9.74 23.10
C GLY A 613 9.72 -8.50 23.15
N GLY A 614 10.69 -8.42 24.07
CA GLY A 614 11.57 -7.24 24.10
C GLY A 614 12.27 -6.97 22.76
N ILE A 615 12.67 -8.04 22.05
CA ILE A 615 13.25 -7.95 20.71
C ILE A 615 12.21 -8.27 19.62
N VAL A 616 11.49 -9.39 19.73
CA VAL A 616 10.57 -9.90 18.71
C VAL A 616 9.23 -10.35 19.30
N GLY A 617 8.10 -9.88 18.78
CA GLY A 617 6.79 -10.38 19.22
C GLY A 617 6.56 -11.87 18.90
N HIS A 618 6.70 -12.24 17.62
CA HIS A 618 6.52 -13.61 17.13
C HIS A 618 7.65 -14.04 16.19
N ALA A 619 8.39 -15.10 16.55
CA ALA A 619 9.49 -15.63 15.74
C ALA A 619 9.20 -17.04 15.22
N ARG A 620 9.29 -17.25 13.90
CA ARG A 620 9.05 -18.55 13.25
C ARG A 620 10.20 -18.94 12.31
N GLY A 621 10.90 -20.04 12.63
CA GLY A 621 11.99 -20.51 11.78
C GLY A 621 13.22 -19.61 11.82
N THR A 622 13.37 -18.83 12.90
CA THR A 622 14.31 -17.70 13.01
C THR A 622 15.56 -18.09 13.81
N ALA A 623 16.67 -17.39 13.57
CA ALA A 623 17.83 -17.41 14.43
C ALA A 623 17.98 -16.06 15.16
N ILE A 624 18.11 -16.08 16.48
CA ILE A 624 18.30 -14.87 17.31
C ILE A 624 19.54 -15.09 18.18
N ARG A 625 20.52 -14.19 18.09
CA ARG A 625 21.78 -14.36 18.82
C ARG A 625 22.37 -13.10 19.42
N GLY A 626 22.97 -13.17 20.60
CA GLY A 626 23.70 -12.01 21.14
C GLY A 626 22.80 -10.80 21.47
N CYS A 627 21.48 -10.98 21.56
CA CYS A 627 20.55 -9.87 21.75
C CYS A 627 20.26 -9.63 23.24
N ARG A 628 19.99 -8.36 23.62
CA ARG A 628 19.74 -7.96 25.01
C ARG A 628 18.48 -7.13 25.17
N ASN A 629 17.56 -7.58 26.01
CA ASN A 629 16.41 -6.78 26.42
C ASN A 629 16.66 -6.08 27.76
N ARG A 630 16.41 -4.77 27.79
CA ARG A 630 16.36 -3.91 28.98
C ARG A 630 15.02 -3.18 29.09
N ALA A 631 14.11 -3.41 28.15
CA ALA A 631 12.79 -2.81 28.15
C ALA A 631 11.84 -3.60 29.08
N ALA A 632 10.88 -2.90 29.67
CA ALA A 632 9.75 -3.54 30.32
C ALA A 632 8.84 -4.15 29.24
N VAL A 633 8.52 -5.44 29.36
CA VAL A 633 7.69 -6.17 28.40
C VAL A 633 6.39 -6.55 29.08
N GLU A 634 5.26 -6.10 28.55
CA GLU A 634 3.93 -6.39 29.13
C GLU A 634 2.99 -6.99 28.08
N SER A 635 2.47 -8.19 28.35
CA SER A 635 1.36 -8.75 27.58
C SER A 635 0.01 -8.27 28.13
N GLN A 636 -0.86 -7.73 27.28
CA GLN A 636 -2.21 -7.21 27.63
C GLN A 636 -3.33 -7.91 26.84
N ALA A 637 -3.30 -9.24 26.77
CA ALA A 637 -4.25 -10.01 25.97
C ALA A 637 -5.70 -9.95 26.49
N LEU A 638 -6.62 -9.54 25.60
CA LEU A 638 -8.06 -9.35 25.88
C LEU A 638 -8.92 -10.59 25.58
N TYR A 639 -8.61 -11.32 24.50
CA TYR A 639 -9.54 -12.32 23.94
C TYR A 639 -9.00 -13.76 23.91
N VAL A 640 -7.70 -13.94 23.68
CA VAL A 640 -7.04 -15.26 23.54
C VAL A 640 -5.54 -15.12 23.79
N HIS A 641 -4.94 -16.13 24.41
CA HIS A 641 -3.49 -16.34 24.62
C HIS A 641 -2.58 -15.10 24.76
N GLY A 642 -2.12 -14.79 25.97
CA GLY A 642 -1.14 -13.73 26.21
C GLY A 642 0.26 -14.27 26.46
N TYR A 643 1.25 -13.84 25.66
CA TYR A 643 2.62 -14.33 25.76
C TYR A 643 3.59 -13.16 25.91
N ALA A 644 4.39 -13.17 26.97
CA ALA A 644 5.44 -12.17 27.17
C ALA A 644 6.80 -12.85 27.30
N GLY A 645 7.79 -12.39 26.53
CA GLY A 645 9.16 -12.85 26.63
C GLY A 645 10.16 -11.71 26.65
N GLY A 646 11.22 -11.80 27.44
CA GLY A 646 12.26 -10.78 27.39
C GLY A 646 12.91 -10.67 26.00
N ILE A 647 13.10 -11.78 25.29
CA ILE A 647 13.59 -11.76 23.89
C ILE A 647 12.44 -11.95 22.90
N VAL A 648 11.64 -13.01 23.07
CA VAL A 648 10.56 -13.37 22.13
C VAL A 648 9.25 -13.68 22.86
N GLY A 649 8.14 -13.10 22.42
CA GLY A 649 6.81 -13.49 22.92
C GLY A 649 6.51 -14.96 22.64
N GLU A 650 6.39 -15.33 21.36
CA GLU A 650 6.29 -16.74 20.92
C GLU A 650 7.42 -17.13 19.96
N ALA A 651 8.10 -18.24 20.27
CA ALA A 651 9.15 -18.83 19.47
C ALA A 651 8.75 -20.21 18.91
N THR A 652 8.60 -20.30 17.58
CA THR A 652 8.28 -21.54 16.86
C THR A 652 9.42 -21.93 15.90
N ARG A 653 9.97 -23.15 15.99
CA ARG A 653 11.09 -23.58 15.12
C ARG A 653 12.30 -22.61 15.17
N THR A 654 12.49 -21.95 16.30
CA THR A 654 13.45 -20.85 16.47
C THR A 654 14.61 -21.31 17.34
N THR A 655 15.82 -20.83 17.03
CA THR A 655 17.01 -21.02 17.86
C THR A 655 17.42 -19.67 18.44
N ILE A 656 17.53 -19.61 19.77
CA ILE A 656 17.93 -18.41 20.52
C ILE A 656 19.22 -18.75 21.27
N TRP A 657 20.28 -17.97 21.08
CA TRP A 657 21.52 -18.22 21.80
C TRP A 657 22.33 -16.98 22.17
N ASP A 658 23.10 -17.04 23.25
CA ASP A 658 23.90 -15.89 23.73
C ASP A 658 23.06 -14.63 24.02
N CYS A 659 21.79 -14.80 24.44
CA CYS A 659 20.86 -13.69 24.65
C CYS A 659 20.59 -13.43 26.15
N GLY A 660 20.26 -12.19 26.50
CA GLY A 660 20.04 -11.77 27.89
C GLY A 660 18.80 -10.92 28.08
N ASN A 661 18.07 -11.15 29.18
CA ASN A 661 16.99 -10.29 29.63
C ASN A 661 17.31 -9.64 30.97
N GLU A 662 17.29 -8.31 30.99
CA GLU A 662 17.51 -7.48 32.17
C GLU A 662 16.26 -6.67 32.54
N GLY A 663 15.27 -6.58 31.63
CA GLY A 663 14.00 -5.90 31.86
C GLY A 663 12.92 -6.79 32.47
N ASP A 664 11.94 -6.17 33.13
CA ASP A 664 10.79 -6.87 33.71
C ASP A 664 9.86 -7.39 32.62
N VAL A 665 9.32 -8.60 32.81
CA VAL A 665 8.40 -9.27 31.89
C VAL A 665 7.13 -9.64 32.63
N ALA A 666 6.02 -9.03 32.24
CA ALA A 666 4.72 -9.22 32.88
C ALA A 666 3.66 -9.69 31.88
N VAL A 667 2.71 -10.51 32.34
CA VAL A 667 1.47 -10.81 31.61
C VAL A 667 0.28 -10.45 32.48
N ARG A 668 -0.59 -9.59 31.96
CA ARG A 668 -1.89 -9.27 32.56
C ARG A 668 -3.00 -9.96 31.80
N CYS A 669 -3.76 -10.78 32.52
CA CYS A 669 -5.00 -11.36 31.98
C CYS A 669 -6.12 -10.32 32.08
N LEU A 670 -6.38 -9.57 31.03
CA LEU A 670 -7.46 -8.58 30.99
C LEU A 670 -8.73 -9.26 30.45
N ARG A 671 -9.81 -9.35 31.24
CA ARG A 671 -11.11 -9.82 30.73
C ARG A 671 -12.12 -8.68 30.74
N GLU A 672 -12.58 -8.25 29.58
CA GLU A 672 -13.78 -7.39 29.48
C GLU A 672 -15.07 -8.22 29.64
N GLU A 673 -16.11 -7.58 30.21
CA GLU A 673 -17.44 -8.17 30.34
C GLU A 673 -18.02 -8.52 28.95
N GLY A 674 -18.32 -9.80 28.68
CA GLY A 674 -19.07 -10.21 27.48
C GLY A 674 -18.59 -11.43 26.68
N VAL A 675 -17.47 -12.07 27.04
CA VAL A 675 -16.90 -13.21 26.26
C VAL A 675 -17.42 -14.59 26.75
N ARG A 676 -17.74 -15.44 25.75
CA ARG A 676 -18.42 -16.75 25.82
C ARG A 676 -17.72 -17.78 26.75
N ALA A 677 -18.52 -18.53 27.51
CA ALA A 677 -18.05 -19.67 28.31
C ALA A 677 -17.47 -20.80 27.44
N GLY A 678 -16.33 -21.38 27.84
CA GLY A 678 -15.82 -22.66 27.30
C GLY A 678 -14.49 -22.65 26.51
N GLN A 679 -13.75 -21.55 26.42
CA GLN A 679 -12.38 -21.54 25.85
C GLN A 679 -11.31 -21.62 26.95
N THR A 680 -10.23 -22.39 26.71
CA THR A 680 -9.06 -22.44 27.60
C THR A 680 -8.00 -21.45 27.11
N SER A 681 -7.67 -20.47 27.94
CA SER A 681 -6.67 -19.44 27.60
C SER A 681 -5.36 -19.75 28.33
N ARG A 682 -4.23 -19.50 27.67
CA ARG A 682 -2.89 -19.69 28.25
C ARG A 682 -2.18 -18.36 28.29
N PHE A 683 -1.70 -18.00 29.46
CA PHE A 683 -0.96 -16.77 29.71
C PHE A 683 0.41 -17.17 30.23
N SER A 684 1.49 -16.79 29.54
CA SER A 684 2.82 -17.18 29.96
C SER A 684 3.88 -16.11 29.79
N ALA A 685 4.69 -15.95 30.84
CA ALA A 685 5.82 -15.05 30.91
C ALA A 685 7.13 -15.85 30.95
N GLY A 686 8.11 -15.46 30.14
CA GLY A 686 9.46 -16.04 30.17
C GLY A 686 10.54 -14.97 30.11
N GLY A 687 11.64 -15.13 30.85
CA GLY A 687 12.76 -14.18 30.71
C GLY A 687 13.35 -14.16 29.29
N ILE A 688 13.35 -15.28 28.57
CA ILE A 688 13.78 -15.33 27.16
C ILE A 688 12.59 -15.50 26.22
N ALA A 689 11.74 -16.51 26.47
CA ALA A 689 10.61 -16.84 25.62
C ALA A 689 9.31 -17.02 26.41
N GLY A 690 8.25 -16.30 26.06
CA GLY A 690 6.92 -16.50 26.65
C GLY A 690 6.39 -17.91 26.36
N GLN A 691 6.51 -18.32 25.11
CA GLN A 691 6.23 -19.69 24.66
C GLN A 691 7.33 -20.21 23.71
N LEU A 692 7.67 -21.49 23.83
CA LEU A 692 8.63 -22.19 22.97
C LEU A 692 8.07 -23.51 22.43
N TRP A 693 8.14 -23.74 21.12
CA TRP A 693 7.78 -25.03 20.53
C TRP A 693 8.37 -25.30 19.13
N GLY A 694 8.43 -26.59 18.79
CA GLY A 694 9.18 -27.08 17.64
C GLY A 694 8.44 -27.22 16.30
N ALA A 695 7.11 -27.38 16.30
CA ALA A 695 6.32 -27.72 15.10
C ALA A 695 6.96 -28.86 14.26
N GLY A 696 7.43 -29.92 14.93
CA GLY A 696 8.16 -31.05 14.33
C GLY A 696 9.68 -30.86 14.11
N PHE A 697 10.26 -29.72 14.47
CA PHE A 697 11.70 -29.43 14.45
C PHE A 697 12.16 -28.96 15.83
N ALA A 698 13.41 -29.17 16.24
CA ALA A 698 13.85 -28.70 17.56
C ALA A 698 13.88 -27.16 17.65
N ALA A 699 13.18 -26.58 18.63
CA ALA A 699 13.33 -25.18 19.03
C ALA A 699 14.26 -25.10 20.26
N ASN A 700 15.30 -24.28 20.20
CA ASN A 700 16.40 -24.35 21.17
C ASN A 700 16.67 -22.97 21.80
N ILE A 701 16.92 -22.97 23.10
CA ILE A 701 17.46 -21.83 23.84
C ILE A 701 18.77 -22.28 24.48
N GLN A 702 19.86 -21.58 24.19
CA GLN A 702 21.19 -21.96 24.66
C GLN A 702 22.02 -20.76 25.12
N ARG A 703 22.77 -20.87 26.23
CA ARG A 703 23.66 -19.78 26.70
C ARG A 703 22.91 -18.47 26.88
N CYS A 704 21.76 -18.54 27.55
CA CYS A 704 20.90 -17.38 27.76
C CYS A 704 20.66 -17.13 29.24
N PHE A 705 20.40 -15.88 29.59
CA PHE A 705 20.16 -15.51 30.99
C PHE A 705 19.01 -14.53 31.19
N SER A 706 18.44 -14.52 32.39
CA SER A 706 17.46 -13.52 32.82
C SER A 706 17.75 -13.00 34.22
N THR A 707 17.69 -11.69 34.41
CA THR A 707 17.81 -11.01 35.71
C THR A 707 16.61 -10.12 36.05
N GLY A 708 15.76 -9.78 35.07
CA GLY A 708 14.53 -9.01 35.29
C GLY A 708 13.43 -9.82 35.98
N GLY A 709 12.48 -9.14 36.62
CA GLY A 709 11.36 -9.79 37.30
C GLY A 709 10.35 -10.37 36.30
N ILE A 710 9.95 -11.63 36.50
CA ILE A 710 9.02 -12.33 35.62
C ILE A 710 7.71 -12.62 36.36
N SER A 711 6.61 -12.04 35.90
CA SER A 711 5.32 -12.20 36.57
C SER A 711 4.16 -12.47 35.61
N THR A 712 3.19 -13.22 36.11
CA THR A 712 1.86 -13.30 35.50
C THR A 712 0.81 -12.97 36.56
N GLU A 713 -0.28 -12.32 36.16
CA GLU A 713 -1.37 -11.93 37.06
C GLU A 713 -2.68 -12.55 36.58
N LYS A 714 -3.46 -13.13 37.52
CA LYS A 714 -4.80 -13.66 37.24
C LYS A 714 -5.82 -12.52 37.38
N TRP A 715 -6.84 -12.51 36.52
CA TRP A 715 -7.99 -11.63 36.69
C TRP A 715 -8.79 -11.97 37.96
N GLU A 716 -9.14 -10.94 38.74
CA GLU A 716 -9.66 -11.03 40.12
C GLU A 716 -11.10 -11.58 40.24
N TYR A 717 -11.86 -11.71 39.14
CA TYR A 717 -13.32 -11.89 39.20
C TYR A 717 -13.85 -13.34 39.23
N ASP A 718 -13.02 -14.39 39.22
CA ASP A 718 -13.58 -15.76 39.30
C ASP A 718 -12.65 -16.77 40.01
N ASP A 719 -13.04 -17.12 41.23
CA ASP A 719 -12.43 -18.18 42.04
C ASP A 719 -12.71 -19.58 41.46
N ASP A 720 -13.68 -19.74 40.53
CA ASP A 720 -14.18 -21.04 40.06
C ASP A 720 -13.76 -21.41 38.61
N TYR A 721 -13.08 -20.53 37.88
CA TYR A 721 -12.73 -20.80 36.48
C TYR A 721 -11.37 -21.52 36.32
N TRP A 722 -11.41 -22.85 36.27
CA TRP A 722 -10.29 -23.76 35.93
C TRP A 722 -9.76 -23.64 34.48
N GLY A 723 -10.15 -22.60 33.73
CA GLY A 723 -9.92 -22.49 32.27
C GLY A 723 -8.68 -21.70 31.84
N SER A 724 -8.13 -20.83 32.68
CA SER A 724 -7.00 -19.96 32.35
C SER A 724 -5.75 -20.33 33.15
N LEU A 725 -4.68 -20.74 32.46
CA LEU A 725 -3.41 -21.11 33.09
C LEU A 725 -2.42 -19.95 32.95
N CYS A 726 -1.93 -19.42 34.09
CA CYS A 726 -0.98 -18.31 34.17
C CYS A 726 0.38 -18.83 34.68
N MET A 727 1.38 -18.83 33.81
CA MET A 727 2.66 -19.51 34.04
C MET A 727 3.83 -18.55 33.87
N SER A 728 4.82 -18.63 34.77
CA SER A 728 6.04 -17.83 34.67
C SER A 728 7.26 -18.74 34.76
N GLY A 729 8.22 -18.54 33.87
CA GLY A 729 9.52 -19.20 33.93
C GLY A 729 10.66 -18.21 33.80
N GLY A 730 11.75 -18.40 34.54
CA GLY A 730 12.90 -17.51 34.43
C GLY A 730 13.52 -17.45 33.03
N ILE A 731 13.41 -18.52 32.23
CA ILE A 731 13.84 -18.57 30.83
C ILE A 731 12.65 -18.78 29.89
N VAL A 732 11.81 -19.79 30.13
CA VAL A 732 10.65 -20.11 29.28
C VAL A 732 9.36 -20.16 30.10
N GLY A 733 8.33 -19.43 29.69
CA GLY A 733 7.03 -19.51 30.34
C GLY A 733 6.35 -20.87 30.14
N TRP A 734 6.11 -21.23 28.87
CA TRP A 734 5.39 -22.45 28.51
C TRP A 734 5.97 -23.15 27.29
N THR A 735 5.89 -24.49 27.28
CA THR A 735 6.26 -25.34 26.14
C THR A 735 5.10 -26.21 25.68
N ARG A 736 4.99 -26.46 24.36
CA ARG A 736 3.85 -27.19 23.79
C ARG A 736 4.03 -28.71 23.84
N ALA A 737 2.97 -29.42 24.23
CA ALA A 737 2.97 -30.89 24.27
C ALA A 737 3.15 -31.51 22.87
N GLY A 738 3.95 -32.57 22.80
CA GLY A 738 4.31 -33.28 21.57
C GLY A 738 5.34 -32.57 20.69
N GLU A 739 5.84 -31.40 21.10
CA GLU A 739 6.69 -30.56 20.27
C GLU A 739 8.13 -30.48 20.81
N PRO A 740 9.15 -30.84 20.01
CA PRO A 740 10.53 -30.90 20.48
C PRO A 740 11.08 -29.52 20.82
N ALA A 741 11.61 -29.37 22.04
CA ALA A 741 12.26 -28.16 22.51
C ALA A 741 13.45 -28.49 23.44
N ALA A 742 14.44 -27.61 23.48
CA ALA A 742 15.59 -27.73 24.38
C ALA A 742 15.95 -26.39 25.03
N VAL A 743 16.24 -26.43 26.33
CA VAL A 743 16.79 -25.30 27.09
C VAL A 743 18.09 -25.76 27.73
N MET A 744 19.22 -25.15 27.36
CA MET A 744 20.52 -25.60 27.84
C MET A 744 21.48 -24.47 28.15
N ASP A 745 22.39 -24.68 29.09
CA ASP A 745 23.41 -23.69 29.42
C ASP A 745 22.78 -22.33 29.80
N CYS A 746 21.68 -22.32 30.56
CA CYS A 746 20.93 -21.09 30.84
C CYS A 746 20.79 -20.81 32.33
N TYR A 747 20.67 -19.54 32.71
CA TYR A 747 20.45 -19.19 34.12
C TYR A 747 19.44 -18.08 34.36
N ASN A 748 18.76 -18.16 35.50
CA ASN A 748 17.87 -17.11 35.97
C ASN A 748 18.30 -16.61 37.34
N ALA A 749 18.35 -15.29 37.48
CA ALA A 749 18.57 -14.61 38.75
C ALA A 749 17.44 -13.64 39.12
N GLY A 750 16.49 -13.41 38.20
CA GLY A 750 15.34 -12.56 38.44
C GLY A 750 14.23 -13.28 39.22
N PRO A 751 13.45 -12.57 40.04
CA PRO A 751 12.32 -13.18 40.75
C PRO A 751 11.25 -13.67 39.76
N VAL A 752 10.58 -14.78 40.10
CA VAL A 752 9.54 -15.39 39.26
C VAL A 752 8.25 -15.56 40.06
N SER A 753 7.12 -15.10 39.54
CA SER A 753 5.82 -15.24 40.22
C SER A 753 4.71 -15.60 39.23
N ALA A 754 3.84 -16.53 39.60
CA ALA A 754 2.72 -16.94 38.78
C ALA A 754 1.58 -17.54 39.61
N PRO A 755 0.31 -17.25 39.28
CA PRO A 755 -0.84 -17.86 39.93
C PRO A 755 -0.95 -19.37 39.74
N THR A 756 -0.48 -19.91 38.61
CA THR A 756 -0.63 -21.35 38.28
C THR A 756 0.68 -22.11 38.38
N ALA A 757 1.77 -21.64 37.77
CA ALA A 757 3.03 -22.37 37.75
C ALA A 757 4.22 -21.41 37.66
N ALA A 758 5.11 -21.44 38.64
CA ALA A 758 6.30 -20.59 38.70
C ALA A 758 7.55 -21.48 38.71
N GLY A 759 8.39 -21.38 37.69
CA GLY A 759 9.65 -22.14 37.60
C GLY A 759 10.87 -21.25 37.48
N GLY A 760 11.94 -21.57 38.21
CA GLY A 760 13.19 -20.81 38.09
C GLY A 760 13.77 -20.79 36.67
N ILE A 761 13.56 -21.85 35.87
CA ILE A 761 13.93 -21.89 34.45
C ILE A 761 12.68 -21.98 33.56
N VAL A 762 11.78 -22.93 33.82
CA VAL A 762 10.59 -23.16 32.98
C VAL A 762 9.32 -23.16 33.81
N GLY A 763 8.34 -22.33 33.46
CA GLY A 763 7.05 -22.32 34.15
C GLY A 763 6.32 -23.65 33.99
N TYR A 764 6.14 -24.09 32.75
CA TYR A 764 5.50 -25.37 32.43
C TYR A 764 6.26 -26.14 31.34
N ALA A 765 6.79 -27.28 31.73
CA ALA A 765 7.53 -28.23 30.92
C ALA A 765 6.60 -29.32 30.35
N ALA A 766 6.30 -29.25 29.06
CA ALA A 766 5.54 -30.27 28.35
C ALA A 766 6.44 -31.42 27.86
N ASP A 767 5.83 -32.60 27.65
CA ASP A 767 6.44 -33.92 27.51
C ASP A 767 7.66 -34.03 26.58
N ALA A 768 7.81 -33.19 25.56
CA ALA A 768 8.92 -33.26 24.60
C ALA A 768 10.11 -32.31 24.91
N LEU A 769 10.05 -31.52 26.00
CA LEU A 769 11.13 -30.62 26.42
C LEU A 769 12.32 -31.40 27.02
N THR A 770 13.53 -30.95 26.68
CA THR A 770 14.79 -31.34 27.34
C THR A 770 15.44 -30.13 28.00
N MET A 771 16.02 -30.34 29.19
CA MET A 771 16.73 -29.31 29.94
C MET A 771 18.07 -29.83 30.40
N SER A 772 19.14 -29.05 30.18
CA SER A 772 20.47 -29.46 30.64
C SER A 772 21.39 -28.32 31.00
N ARG A 773 22.17 -28.46 32.08
CA ARG A 773 23.17 -27.46 32.46
C ARG A 773 22.56 -26.08 32.70
N CYS A 774 21.45 -26.04 33.46
CA CYS A 774 20.74 -24.80 33.77
C CYS A 774 20.72 -24.55 35.27
N TYR A 775 20.68 -23.29 35.70
CA TYR A 775 20.53 -23.00 37.12
C TYR A 775 19.71 -21.76 37.45
N SER A 776 19.05 -21.76 38.62
CA SER A 776 18.30 -20.61 39.11
C SER A 776 18.74 -20.19 40.50
N VAL A 777 18.97 -18.89 40.68
CA VAL A 777 19.20 -18.23 41.98
C VAL A 777 18.06 -17.29 42.36
N ALA A 778 16.93 -17.37 41.66
CA ALA A 778 15.74 -16.60 42.01
C ALA A 778 15.25 -16.95 43.41
N GLU A 779 15.12 -15.93 44.27
CA GLU A 779 14.49 -16.08 45.57
C GLU A 779 12.99 -16.37 45.37
N ASP A 780 12.57 -17.55 45.81
CA ASP A 780 11.18 -17.98 45.99
C ASP A 780 10.26 -17.82 44.75
N PRO A 781 10.31 -18.73 43.76
CA PRO A 781 9.27 -18.83 42.73
C PRO A 781 7.88 -18.98 43.37
N THR A 782 7.10 -17.88 43.40
CA THR A 782 5.85 -17.83 44.16
C THR A 782 4.67 -18.29 43.32
N ALA A 783 4.00 -19.37 43.75
CA ALA A 783 2.70 -19.78 43.27
C ALA A 783 1.76 -20.06 44.46
N PRO A 784 0.57 -19.44 44.57
CA PRO A 784 -0.34 -19.59 45.72
C PRO A 784 -0.85 -21.03 45.99
N ASN A 785 -0.57 -21.98 45.09
CA ASN A 785 -1.01 -23.38 45.13
C ASN A 785 0.16 -24.40 45.07
N ASP A 786 1.33 -24.06 45.62
CA ASP A 786 2.52 -24.95 45.73
C ASP A 786 3.14 -25.44 44.39
N SER A 787 2.71 -24.93 43.24
CA SER A 787 3.30 -25.24 41.91
C SER A 787 4.54 -24.38 41.57
N GLY A 788 5.33 -24.08 42.60
CA GLY A 788 6.61 -23.38 42.50
C GLY A 788 7.76 -24.38 42.50
N GLY A 789 8.68 -24.29 41.55
CA GLY A 789 9.86 -25.14 41.48
C GLY A 789 11.14 -24.38 41.15
N GLY A 790 12.24 -24.75 41.79
CA GLY A 790 13.54 -24.09 41.61
C GLY A 790 14.05 -24.13 40.17
N ILE A 791 13.62 -25.14 39.39
CA ILE A 791 13.89 -25.29 37.96
C ILE A 791 12.59 -25.26 37.16
N ALA A 792 11.61 -26.09 37.51
CA ALA A 792 10.36 -26.22 36.77
C ALA A 792 9.12 -26.12 37.67
N GLY A 793 8.19 -25.22 37.31
CA GLY A 793 6.94 -25.04 38.05
C GLY A 793 5.96 -26.20 37.86
N ILE A 794 5.82 -26.71 36.64
CA ILE A 794 5.08 -27.95 36.36
C ILE A 794 5.86 -28.81 35.36
N ALA A 795 6.05 -30.09 35.66
CA ALA A 795 6.51 -31.12 34.72
C ALA A 795 5.65 -32.39 34.82
N HIS A 796 5.67 -33.23 33.78
CA HIS A 796 4.96 -34.53 33.75
C HIS A 796 5.94 -35.67 34.01
N ASP A 797 5.47 -36.79 34.57
CA ASP A 797 6.31 -37.93 35.02
C ASP A 797 7.33 -38.46 33.98
N GLY A 798 7.10 -38.26 32.68
CA GLY A 798 8.01 -38.62 31.59
C GLY A 798 9.24 -37.70 31.40
N HIS A 799 9.43 -36.69 32.27
CA HIS A 799 10.55 -35.73 32.17
C HIS A 799 11.78 -36.07 33.01
N ALA A 800 11.72 -37.03 33.92
CA ALA A 800 12.84 -37.29 34.85
C ALA A 800 14.18 -37.51 34.11
N ASP A 801 14.17 -38.28 33.01
CA ASP A 801 15.37 -38.54 32.20
C ASP A 801 15.73 -37.41 31.22
N LYS A 802 14.95 -36.33 31.19
CA LYS A 802 15.08 -35.19 30.26
C LYS A 802 15.63 -33.93 30.93
N ILE A 803 15.77 -33.95 32.26
CA ILE A 803 16.34 -32.87 33.07
C ILE A 803 17.67 -33.38 33.60
N THR A 804 18.78 -32.72 33.26
CA THR A 804 20.13 -33.20 33.61
C THR A 804 21.02 -32.04 34.01
N ALA A 805 21.84 -32.21 35.05
CA ALA A 805 22.76 -31.16 35.51
C ALA A 805 22.05 -29.80 35.72
N CYS A 806 20.93 -29.80 36.47
CA CYS A 806 20.19 -28.58 36.76
C CYS A 806 20.24 -28.26 38.26
N PHE A 807 20.56 -27.01 38.60
CA PHE A 807 20.89 -26.58 39.97
C PHE A 807 20.01 -25.42 40.41
N PHE A 808 19.59 -25.37 41.67
CA PHE A 808 18.80 -24.24 42.16
C PHE A 808 19.16 -23.88 43.60
N LEU A 809 18.97 -22.59 43.93
CA LEU A 809 19.11 -22.09 45.29
C LEU A 809 17.97 -22.63 46.16
N GLU A 810 18.30 -23.50 47.12
CA GLU A 810 17.32 -24.08 48.03
C GLU A 810 16.90 -23.07 49.10
N THR A 811 15.59 -22.85 49.21
CA THR A 811 15.00 -22.01 50.26
C THR A 811 13.89 -22.78 50.99
N PRO A 812 13.48 -22.33 52.20
CA PRO A 812 12.34 -22.94 52.89
C PRO A 812 11.03 -22.87 52.10
N ALA A 813 10.86 -21.90 51.19
CA ALA A 813 9.67 -21.76 50.34
C ALA A 813 9.80 -22.51 49.01
N CYS A 814 11.01 -22.90 48.59
CA CYS A 814 11.28 -23.67 47.39
C CYS A 814 12.18 -24.88 47.69
N PRO A 815 11.65 -25.93 48.36
CA PRO A 815 12.44 -27.10 48.74
C PRO A 815 12.66 -28.11 47.60
N ASN A 816 11.96 -27.99 46.47
CA ASN A 816 12.06 -28.92 45.34
C ASN A 816 12.38 -28.17 44.04
N GLY A 817 13.16 -28.79 43.16
CA GLY A 817 13.49 -28.18 41.87
C GLY A 817 12.38 -28.35 40.84
N VAL A 818 11.58 -29.42 40.95
CA VAL A 818 10.46 -29.69 40.05
C VAL A 818 9.18 -30.00 40.82
N HIS A 819 8.08 -29.35 40.44
CA HIS A 819 6.75 -29.74 40.89
C HIS A 819 6.05 -30.61 39.83
N TRP A 820 5.71 -31.85 40.21
CA TRP A 820 5.21 -32.90 39.31
C TRP A 820 3.68 -32.94 39.25
N TRP A 821 3.11 -32.81 38.04
CA TRP A 821 1.67 -32.90 37.83
C TRP A 821 1.18 -34.36 37.87
N GLN A 822 0.46 -34.72 38.93
CA GLN A 822 0.10 -36.11 39.22
C GLN A 822 -0.98 -36.67 38.28
N SER A 823 -0.59 -37.57 37.38
CA SER A 823 -1.48 -38.65 36.89
C SER A 823 -0.96 -40.06 37.27
N GLY A 824 0.24 -40.15 37.85
CA GLY A 824 0.91 -41.38 38.34
C GLY A 824 1.76 -41.14 39.60
N GLU A 825 2.62 -42.11 39.96
CA GLU A 825 3.60 -41.94 41.06
C GLU A 825 4.78 -41.05 40.59
N PRO A 826 5.15 -39.99 41.33
CA PRO A 826 6.28 -39.13 41.00
C PRO A 826 7.59 -39.94 40.95
N PRO A 827 8.63 -39.45 40.24
CA PRO A 827 9.92 -40.13 40.23
C PRO A 827 10.47 -40.28 41.65
N ALA A 828 11.19 -41.39 41.90
CA ALA A 828 11.71 -41.73 43.22
C ALA A 828 12.72 -40.69 43.77
N GLN A 829 13.30 -39.86 42.90
CA GLN A 829 14.22 -38.79 43.24
C GLN A 829 14.04 -37.62 42.25
N ASP A 830 14.11 -36.38 42.76
CA ASP A 830 14.15 -35.16 41.93
C ASP A 830 15.43 -35.19 41.05
N PRO A 831 15.34 -35.04 39.72
CA PRO A 831 16.50 -35.05 38.83
C PRO A 831 17.38 -33.78 38.92
N THR A 832 16.97 -32.80 39.73
CA THR A 832 17.70 -31.55 39.98
C THR A 832 18.50 -31.61 41.27
N THR A 833 19.44 -30.68 41.44
CA THR A 833 20.30 -30.60 42.62
C THR A 833 20.03 -29.31 43.39
N PRO A 834 19.49 -29.38 44.62
CA PRO A 834 19.44 -28.22 45.51
C PRO A 834 20.86 -27.87 45.96
N CYS A 835 21.22 -26.59 45.89
CA CYS A 835 22.46 -26.05 46.45
C CYS A 835 22.12 -24.87 47.37
N THR A 836 22.91 -24.70 48.43
CA THR A 836 22.92 -23.48 49.25
C THR A 836 23.59 -22.32 48.49
N ASP A 837 23.42 -21.09 48.98
CA ASP A 837 24.11 -19.91 48.43
C ASP A 837 25.64 -20.12 48.37
N GLU A 838 26.24 -20.64 49.45
CA GLU A 838 27.67 -20.93 49.51
C GLU A 838 28.11 -21.98 48.46
N GLU A 839 27.30 -23.01 48.24
CA GLU A 839 27.58 -24.05 47.25
C GLU A 839 27.45 -23.54 45.81
N MET A 840 26.45 -22.71 45.51
CA MET A 840 26.27 -22.08 44.19
C MET A 840 27.41 -21.12 43.84
N GLN A 841 28.18 -20.64 44.81
CA GLN A 841 29.37 -19.81 44.56
C GLN A 841 30.63 -20.64 44.27
N ALA A 842 30.53 -21.97 44.36
CA ALA A 842 31.63 -22.90 44.13
C ALA A 842 31.45 -23.64 42.80
N GLN A 843 32.52 -23.75 42.00
CA GLN A 843 32.51 -24.45 40.71
C GLN A 843 32.06 -25.91 40.88
N GLU A 844 32.36 -26.50 42.04
CA GLU A 844 32.05 -27.88 42.40
C GLU A 844 30.54 -28.18 42.54
N CYS A 845 29.66 -27.19 42.77
CA CYS A 845 28.21 -27.43 42.73
C CYS A 845 27.76 -27.81 41.31
N TYR A 846 28.39 -27.28 40.27
CA TYR A 846 27.92 -27.36 38.88
C TYR A 846 28.46 -28.58 38.11
N GLU A 847 28.19 -29.79 38.62
CA GLU A 847 28.59 -31.02 37.93
C GLU A 847 27.99 -31.09 36.51
N GLY A 848 28.85 -31.31 35.51
CA GLY A 848 28.47 -31.39 34.09
C GLY A 848 28.51 -30.06 33.33
N PHE A 849 28.83 -28.93 33.99
CA PHE A 849 29.07 -27.65 33.33
C PHE A 849 30.47 -27.60 32.69
N ASP A 850 30.59 -26.84 31.59
CA ASP A 850 31.85 -26.59 30.88
C ASP A 850 32.39 -25.21 31.26
N PHE A 851 33.41 -25.18 32.12
CA PHE A 851 34.09 -23.95 32.55
C PHE A 851 35.33 -23.61 31.70
N ASP A 852 35.64 -24.43 30.71
CA ASP A 852 36.74 -24.14 29.77
C ASP A 852 36.25 -23.23 28.64
N ASP A 853 35.04 -23.49 28.12
CA ASP A 853 34.51 -22.82 26.93
C ASP A 853 33.17 -22.08 27.11
N VAL A 854 32.35 -22.43 28.11
CA VAL A 854 30.97 -21.89 28.23
C VAL A 854 30.79 -20.95 29.42
N TRP A 855 31.17 -21.39 30.62
CA TRP A 855 30.86 -20.71 31.88
C TRP A 855 32.09 -20.08 32.53
N VAL A 856 31.92 -18.89 33.12
CA VAL A 856 32.98 -18.24 33.90
C VAL A 856 32.46 -17.82 35.28
N LEU A 857 33.19 -18.19 36.33
CA LEU A 857 32.87 -17.80 37.71
C LEU A 857 33.46 -16.40 37.99
N ALA A 858 32.75 -15.37 37.52
CA ALA A 858 33.24 -14.00 37.47
C ALA A 858 32.90 -13.20 38.75
N GLY A 859 33.54 -13.52 39.88
CA GLY A 859 33.37 -12.77 41.14
C GLY A 859 33.73 -11.27 41.07
N ALA A 860 34.36 -10.81 39.99
CA ALA A 860 34.71 -9.40 39.76
C ALA A 860 33.58 -8.55 39.15
N SER A 861 32.49 -9.15 38.65
CA SER A 861 31.36 -8.44 38.01
C SER A 861 30.28 -7.95 39.00
N GLY A 862 30.38 -8.35 40.27
CA GLY A 862 29.33 -8.15 41.27
C GLY A 862 28.25 -9.24 41.28
N TYR A 863 28.30 -10.19 40.35
CA TYR A 863 27.48 -11.41 40.37
C TYR A 863 28.33 -12.61 40.80
N PRO A 864 27.97 -13.31 41.90
CA PRO A 864 28.86 -14.28 42.54
C PRO A 864 28.78 -15.71 41.96
N TYR A 865 27.88 -15.96 41.00
CA TYR A 865 27.64 -17.28 40.41
C TYR A 865 28.22 -17.38 38.97
N PRO A 866 28.27 -18.57 38.33
CA PRO A 866 28.75 -18.73 36.95
C PRO A 866 27.97 -17.88 35.94
N GLN A 867 28.63 -17.24 34.97
CA GLN A 867 27.98 -16.49 33.88
C GLN A 867 28.35 -17.01 32.50
#